data_AF-A0A0F3KJ71-F1
#
_entry.id   AF-A0A0F3KJ71-F1
#
_cell.length_a   1.000
_cell.length_b   1.000
_cell.length_c   1.000
_cell.angle_alpha   90.00
_cell.angle_beta   90.00
_cell.angle_gamma   90.00
#
_symmetry.space_group_name_H-M   'P 1'
#
loop_
_entity.id
_entity.type
_entity.pdbx_description
1 polymer ?
#
loop_
_entity_poly.entity_id
_entity_poly.type
_entity_poly.pdbx_seq_one_letter_code
_entity_poly.pdbx_strand_id
1 'polypeptide(L)'
;MATTNPTGAYDELGLATPFADGQGERESFDAAPPWHGYSEPPFLREEGEDEALAWLDTDGASGAGEEAQPDDEERDAGEAYAEPETEAVGAAGGGTLSLTEPQRAWIHALDRSALERLPDATMRERFLAQDWSGIEFPGNVPRGQQATDTIKAHWALARTLFNAMASVTPERRVPSTLRFREHPAQPVPQQAGQRLFAEARDAFLRMHDAARADGVDLVILSSWRSRAKQASLSAHQSNPNAVARGVSAHMYGLAIDLRMAVRGLPVAEANTRVDDASAAKAGTAAKMGNLVRMYRSPVYKWMALRGRDFGWYPYRNEPWHWEYNPPGFKARFEGTAVGAAVAQEDEAEGAAMIRTFTAKALGVKVAVYVTQAARRASQVELLFYAHGLDLCQPVLKNRPASFITGRPFELGALAEASGRPIVVMVPHLDWEHLAANGMAYGKKWHRLGRPDNFNAVAAEALDQVRDLTGRPTPPTLARLILAGHSRAYGFFDAMAHEHGAAQMQGSALGKPLHVWALDTTYSAPIADWRAWLASRDDLLATIVYRHGTYRTQGSAIARELTTGVNGQAFAKLALSAHGRLAMMPVDAGRVAHCAIPATYLPRLLAALPAWHGEADAQAEGYNASLDEDEDVASLANEAEALDAGDEVAQDEGGDATARFDAFNDSRDLAWGAASTEEATPASEAYEAFDIPQEEAGLAGSGLTASEQRAVEITSLFETGKAGGFYGLSSNFDGQGLSFGLVNWTIGTGSLQPLLRDFARENPARWVQVFGPDASRFLELINRKGTDAVREQHRFAVEQMNTASTGARGKPVWTVRQPWVGYFRRLSEDTAFQQIQVRYVRDLLARADYYCKAFHLKSEQAFCFMFDAVASHGKGWTKKKFDGVEKRRLLIEQAMAALATRHGAGAIPEADVLLAIADVLATTSAHRWADQVRRRKRWFVTGQHPRGRELAPYQPRPGVAYTTSSGA
;
A
#
# COMPACT_ATOMS: atom_id res chain seq x y z
N MET A 1 -19.22 27.05 38.18
CA MET A 1 -20.43 27.86 38.41
C MET A 1 -20.77 28.47 37.05
N ALA A 2 -21.60 27.79 36.26
CA ALA A 2 -23.07 27.89 36.25
C ALA A 2 -23.49 29.25 35.62
N THR A 3 -23.82 29.27 34.31
CA THR A 3 -25.21 29.27 33.75
C THR A 3 -25.92 30.61 34.04
N THR A 4 -26.68 31.31 33.19
CA THR A 4 -27.62 30.99 32.09
C THR A 4 -28.29 32.36 31.74
N ASN A 5 -28.54 32.72 30.46
CA ASN A 5 -29.87 32.74 29.76
C ASN A 5 -30.89 33.80 30.28
N PRO A 6 -32.05 34.14 29.65
CA PRO A 6 -32.70 33.67 28.39
C PRO A 6 -33.41 34.81 27.54
N THR A 7 -33.71 34.67 26.23
CA THR A 7 -34.98 34.32 25.48
C THR A 7 -36.14 35.34 25.31
N GLY A 8 -36.72 35.37 24.08
CA GLY A 8 -38.16 35.53 23.72
C GLY A 8 -38.58 36.91 23.16
N ALA A 9 -39.16 37.15 21.96
CA ALA A 9 -40.20 36.56 21.08
C ALA A 9 -41.51 37.40 21.07
N TYR A 10 -42.25 37.35 19.93
CA TYR A 10 -43.57 37.94 19.55
C TYR A 10 -43.60 39.36 18.95
N ASP A 11 -44.51 39.75 18.02
CA ASP A 11 -45.23 39.14 16.88
C ASP A 11 -46.07 40.24 16.17
N GLU A 12 -46.56 39.94 14.95
CA GLU A 12 -47.82 40.42 14.29
C GLU A 12 -48.00 41.91 13.85
N LEU A 13 -48.04 42.22 12.53
CA LEU A 13 -49.13 42.16 11.53
C LEU A 13 -50.05 43.42 11.47
N GLY A 14 -50.10 44.06 10.30
CA GLY A 14 -51.02 45.16 9.97
C GLY A 14 -51.08 45.45 8.46
N LEU A 15 -52.09 44.89 7.80
CA LEU A 15 -52.43 44.99 6.37
C LEU A 15 -52.96 46.37 5.93
N ALA A 16 -52.68 46.79 4.67
CA ALA A 16 -53.65 47.44 3.76
C ALA A 16 -53.03 47.71 2.35
N THR A 17 -53.60 47.09 1.31
CA THR A 17 -53.63 47.50 -0.12
C THR A 17 -54.88 48.41 -0.34
N PRO A 18 -55.22 49.06 -1.50
CA PRO A 18 -55.12 48.55 -2.90
C PRO A 18 -55.07 49.57 -4.11
N PHE A 19 -55.11 48.99 -5.33
CA PHE A 19 -55.47 49.49 -6.69
C PHE A 19 -54.45 50.28 -7.55
N ALA A 20 -54.03 49.74 -8.70
CA ALA A 20 -54.75 49.84 -9.98
C ALA A 20 -54.05 49.06 -11.13
N ASP A 21 -54.88 48.61 -12.08
CA ASP A 21 -54.64 47.61 -13.13
C ASP A 21 -53.72 48.00 -14.31
N GLY A 22 -53.11 46.97 -14.91
CA GLY A 22 -52.54 46.99 -16.24
C GLY A 22 -52.20 45.57 -16.70
N GLN A 23 -53.11 44.94 -17.45
CA GLN A 23 -52.98 43.58 -17.97
C GLN A 23 -51.90 43.47 -19.07
N GLY A 24 -51.07 42.44 -18.96
CA GLY A 24 -50.21 41.90 -20.02
C GLY A 24 -49.96 40.43 -19.72
N GLU A 25 -50.19 39.58 -20.72
CA GLU A 25 -50.38 38.13 -20.61
C GLU A 25 -49.17 37.32 -20.12
N ARG A 26 -49.49 36.13 -19.63
CA ARG A 26 -48.65 35.15 -18.94
C ARG A 26 -47.76 34.37 -19.88
N GLU A 27 -46.52 34.10 -19.47
CA GLU A 27 -45.86 32.81 -19.72
C GLU A 27 -45.21 32.31 -18.42
N SER A 28 -45.61 31.13 -17.99
CA SER A 28 -45.11 30.42 -16.83
C SER A 28 -43.67 29.99 -17.07
N PHE A 29 -42.76 30.39 -16.18
CA PHE A 29 -41.43 29.79 -16.08
C PHE A 29 -41.57 28.37 -15.54
N ASP A 30 -41.50 27.39 -16.43
CA ASP A 30 -41.27 26.00 -16.06
C ASP A 30 -39.85 25.89 -15.47
N ALA A 31 -39.79 25.29 -14.28
CA ALA A 31 -38.54 24.91 -13.63
C ALA A 31 -37.80 23.88 -14.49
N ALA A 32 -36.51 24.14 -14.75
CA ALA A 32 -35.64 23.21 -15.47
C ALA A 32 -35.55 21.86 -14.73
N PRO A 33 -35.57 20.72 -15.44
CA PRO A 33 -35.50 19.40 -14.83
C PRO A 33 -34.10 19.11 -14.25
N PRO A 34 -33.98 18.25 -13.22
CA PRO A 34 -32.70 17.73 -12.75
C PRO A 34 -31.99 16.90 -13.84
N TRP A 35 -30.66 16.79 -13.73
CA TRP A 35 -29.71 16.14 -14.66
C TRP A 35 -29.89 14.61 -14.84
N HIS A 36 -31.10 14.17 -15.16
CA HIS A 36 -31.44 12.79 -15.51
C HIS A 36 -32.33 12.81 -16.76
N GLY A 37 -31.73 12.93 -17.95
CA GLY A 37 -32.50 12.78 -19.18
C GLY A 37 -31.83 13.28 -20.43
N TYR A 38 -30.82 12.55 -20.93
CA TYR A 38 -30.49 12.58 -22.35
C TYR A 38 -30.09 11.16 -22.79
N SER A 39 -31.06 10.46 -23.38
CA SER A 39 -30.85 9.29 -24.23
C SER A 39 -30.14 9.70 -25.53
N GLU A 40 -29.34 8.80 -26.09
CA GLU A 40 -28.59 8.99 -27.34
C GLU A 40 -29.53 9.34 -28.51
N PRO A 41 -29.15 10.26 -29.42
CA PRO A 41 -29.77 10.33 -30.73
C PRO A 41 -29.25 9.18 -31.62
N PRO A 42 -30.08 8.63 -32.52
CA PRO A 42 -29.76 7.45 -33.30
C PRO A 42 -28.86 7.83 -34.47
N PHE A 43 -27.54 7.70 -34.34
CA PHE A 43 -26.65 7.64 -35.51
C PHE A 43 -25.50 6.67 -35.26
N LEU A 44 -25.38 5.72 -36.18
CA LEU A 44 -24.37 4.65 -36.33
C LEU A 44 -24.64 3.35 -35.56
N ARG A 45 -25.53 2.55 -36.17
CA ARG A 45 -25.61 1.09 -36.04
C ARG A 45 -24.54 0.52 -36.98
N GLU A 46 -23.55 -0.21 -36.47
CA GLU A 46 -22.72 -1.11 -37.30
C GLU A 46 -23.01 -2.55 -36.88
N GLU A 47 -23.47 -3.32 -37.87
CA GLU A 47 -23.80 -4.72 -37.82
C GLU A 47 -22.52 -5.56 -37.97
N GLY A 48 -22.49 -6.73 -37.32
CA GLY A 48 -22.02 -7.93 -38.00
C GLY A 48 -20.70 -8.57 -37.52
N GLU A 49 -20.85 -9.84 -37.15
CA GLU A 49 -19.92 -10.95 -37.38
C GLU A 49 -18.92 -11.29 -36.25
N ASP A 50 -19.48 -12.01 -35.26
CA ASP A 50 -18.82 -13.13 -34.59
C ASP A 50 -18.29 -14.16 -35.60
N GLU A 51 -17.07 -14.67 -35.41
CA GLU A 51 -16.76 -16.06 -35.72
C GLU A 51 -15.72 -16.63 -34.73
N ALA A 52 -16.04 -17.82 -34.25
CA ALA A 52 -15.33 -18.62 -33.26
C ALA A 52 -13.98 -19.16 -33.75
N LEU A 53 -13.10 -19.58 -32.83
CA LEU A 53 -12.57 -20.96 -32.73
C LEU A 53 -11.42 -21.11 -31.71
N ALA A 54 -11.72 -21.90 -30.69
CA ALA A 54 -10.93 -22.95 -30.03
C ALA A 54 -9.38 -22.89 -29.94
N TRP A 55 -8.92 -22.86 -28.69
CA TRP A 55 -7.84 -23.63 -28.04
C TRP A 55 -6.97 -24.58 -28.88
N LEU A 56 -5.64 -24.50 -28.65
CA LEU A 56 -4.77 -25.65 -28.38
C LEU A 56 -3.41 -25.19 -27.79
N ASP A 57 -3.09 -25.75 -26.62
CA ASP A 57 -1.75 -25.79 -26.00
C ASP A 57 -0.70 -26.38 -26.95
N THR A 58 0.55 -25.92 -26.83
CA THR A 58 1.70 -26.83 -26.71
C THR A 58 2.95 -26.10 -26.19
N ASP A 59 3.60 -26.78 -25.25
CA ASP A 59 4.82 -26.45 -24.53
C ASP A 59 6.07 -26.23 -25.41
N GLY A 60 7.03 -25.48 -24.87
CA GLY A 60 8.39 -25.40 -25.40
C GLY A 60 9.34 -24.58 -24.51
N ALA A 61 10.06 -25.29 -23.65
CA ALA A 61 10.99 -24.79 -22.64
C ALA A 61 12.36 -24.30 -23.16
N SER A 62 13.20 -23.87 -22.19
CA SER A 62 14.64 -23.50 -22.23
C SER A 62 14.94 -22.04 -22.60
N GLY A 63 15.87 -21.32 -21.96
CA GLY A 63 16.81 -21.54 -20.85
C GLY A 63 17.62 -20.22 -20.73
N ALA A 64 17.74 -19.65 -19.52
CA ALA A 64 18.94 -19.65 -18.68
C ALA A 64 19.95 -18.50 -18.95
N GLY A 65 20.34 -17.82 -17.85
CA GLY A 65 21.52 -16.95 -17.67
C GLY A 65 21.29 -15.46 -18.00
N GLU A 66 21.73 -14.48 -17.22
CA GLU A 66 22.62 -14.44 -16.04
C GLU A 66 22.52 -13.06 -15.38
N GLU A 67 22.96 -12.97 -14.12
CA GLU A 67 22.87 -11.86 -13.17
C GLU A 67 23.77 -10.65 -13.49
N ALA A 68 23.39 -9.46 -13.01
CA ALA A 68 24.29 -8.50 -12.33
C ALA A 68 23.50 -7.39 -11.60
N GLN A 69 24.06 -6.94 -10.48
CA GLN A 69 23.48 -6.22 -9.33
C GLN A 69 23.46 -4.67 -9.47
N PRO A 70 22.70 -3.95 -8.62
CA PRO A 70 22.73 -2.49 -8.51
C PRO A 70 23.49 -1.96 -7.28
N ASP A 71 24.09 -0.78 -7.44
CA ASP A 71 24.75 0.04 -6.40
C ASP A 71 23.80 1.10 -5.78
N ASP A 72 23.97 1.32 -4.48
CA ASP A 72 23.29 2.26 -3.57
C ASP A 72 24.08 3.56 -3.35
N GLU A 73 23.39 4.67 -3.04
CA GLU A 73 23.80 5.83 -2.19
C GLU A 73 22.69 6.96 -2.27
N GLU A 74 22.07 7.58 -1.24
CA GLU A 74 22.06 7.50 0.24
C GLU A 74 20.86 8.34 0.84
N ARG A 75 20.16 7.79 1.88
CA ARG A 75 19.75 8.31 3.23
C ARG A 75 18.97 9.65 3.45
N ASP A 76 18.13 9.87 4.49
CA ASP A 76 18.19 9.42 5.89
C ASP A 76 16.86 9.70 6.67
N ALA A 77 16.26 8.69 7.33
CA ALA A 77 15.51 8.77 8.60
C ALA A 77 14.80 7.43 8.89
N GLY A 78 15.50 6.51 9.58
CA GLY A 78 14.92 5.27 10.11
C GLY A 78 15.54 4.00 9.58
N GLU A 79 16.88 3.93 9.57
CA GLU A 79 17.59 2.70 9.24
C GLU A 79 17.35 1.61 10.29
N ALA A 80 16.73 0.52 9.84
CA ALA A 80 16.69 -0.74 10.54
C ALA A 80 18.04 -1.43 10.40
N TYR A 81 18.70 -1.67 11.53
CA TYR A 81 19.88 -2.51 11.60
C TYR A 81 19.56 -3.96 11.22
N ALA A 82 20.16 -4.40 10.12
CA ALA A 82 20.36 -5.80 9.82
C ALA A 82 21.51 -6.35 10.70
N GLU A 83 21.31 -7.50 11.34
CA GLU A 83 22.40 -8.22 12.00
C GLU A 83 23.29 -8.89 10.95
N PRO A 84 24.64 -8.81 11.05
CA PRO A 84 25.53 -9.57 10.18
C PRO A 84 25.58 -11.04 10.60
N GLU A 85 25.47 -11.94 9.62
CA GLU A 85 25.80 -13.36 9.74
C GLU A 85 27.31 -13.50 10.01
N THR A 86 27.68 -13.89 11.24
CA THR A 86 29.00 -14.45 11.50
C THR A 86 28.98 -15.94 11.21
N GLU A 87 29.99 -16.38 10.48
CA GLU A 87 30.34 -17.77 10.18
C GLU A 87 30.09 -18.74 11.33
N ALA A 88 29.64 -19.93 10.96
CA ALA A 88 29.48 -21.07 11.85
C ALA A 88 30.79 -21.39 12.58
N VAL A 89 30.87 -20.97 13.85
CA VAL A 89 31.65 -21.69 14.87
C VAL A 89 30.64 -22.55 15.63
N GLY A 90 31.00 -23.83 15.75
CA GLY A 90 30.15 -24.94 16.16
C GLY A 90 29.17 -24.69 17.30
N ALA A 91 28.05 -25.42 17.20
CA ALA A 91 27.05 -25.60 18.24
C ALA A 91 27.68 -25.77 19.64
N ALA A 92 27.30 -24.88 20.56
CA ALA A 92 27.39 -25.13 21.99
C ALA A 92 26.31 -24.30 22.72
N GLY A 93 25.33 -25.00 23.31
CA GLY A 93 24.64 -24.68 24.56
C GLY A 93 23.99 -23.30 24.76
N GLY A 94 22.69 -23.30 25.03
CA GLY A 94 22.02 -22.20 25.71
C GLY A 94 22.69 -21.89 27.06
N GLY A 95 23.23 -20.69 27.18
CA GLY A 95 23.78 -20.13 28.40
C GLY A 95 24.05 -18.64 28.18
N THR A 96 23.67 -17.80 29.14
CA THR A 96 23.93 -16.35 29.15
C THR A 96 25.45 -16.14 28.98
N LEU A 97 25.92 -15.75 27.80
CA LEU A 97 27.35 -15.55 27.58
C LEU A 97 27.81 -14.36 28.44
N SER A 98 28.60 -14.64 29.47
CA SER A 98 29.29 -13.64 30.28
C SER A 98 30.27 -12.84 29.41
N LEU A 99 30.41 -11.53 29.66
CA LEU A 99 31.44 -10.71 28.99
C LEU A 99 32.83 -11.34 29.18
N THR A 100 33.58 -11.45 28.09
CA THR A 100 34.96 -11.93 28.14
C THR A 100 35.84 -10.97 28.92
N GLU A 101 36.95 -11.45 29.49
CA GLU A 101 37.89 -10.62 30.22
C GLU A 101 38.42 -9.43 29.38
N PRO A 102 38.77 -9.59 28.09
CA PRO A 102 39.12 -8.45 27.23
C PRO A 102 37.99 -7.42 27.06
N GLN A 103 36.74 -7.87 26.93
CA GLN A 103 35.59 -6.96 26.84
C GLN A 103 35.40 -6.17 28.13
N ARG A 104 35.52 -6.83 29.28
CA ARG A 104 35.44 -6.22 30.61
C ARG A 104 36.55 -5.19 30.81
N ALA A 105 37.79 -5.54 30.47
CA ALA A 105 38.93 -4.63 30.52
C ALA A 105 38.71 -3.40 29.62
N TRP A 106 38.22 -3.62 28.39
CA TRP A 106 37.90 -2.53 27.46
C TRP A 106 36.79 -1.62 27.97
N ILE A 107 35.73 -2.16 28.58
CA ILE A 107 34.65 -1.37 29.19
C ILE A 107 35.19 -0.44 30.28
N HIS A 108 36.07 -0.92 31.15
CA HIS A 108 36.58 -0.13 32.27
C HIS A 108 37.72 0.84 31.90
N ALA A 109 38.38 0.64 30.76
CA ALA A 109 39.45 1.50 30.27
C ALA A 109 38.93 2.89 29.85
N LEU A 110 39.17 3.92 30.67
CA LEU A 110 38.63 5.28 30.43
C LEU A 110 39.33 6.03 29.30
N ASP A 111 40.48 5.58 28.84
CA ASP A 111 41.23 6.07 27.68
C ASP A 111 40.71 5.48 26.35
N ARG A 112 39.98 4.36 26.42
CA ARG A 112 39.40 3.66 25.27
C ARG A 112 37.97 4.12 24.98
N SER A 113 37.64 4.20 23.69
CA SER A 113 36.35 4.71 23.19
C SER A 113 35.54 3.66 22.43
N ALA A 114 34.20 3.73 22.52
CA ALA A 114 33.29 2.96 21.65
C ALA A 114 33.52 3.21 20.15
N LEU A 115 34.10 4.35 19.77
CA LEU A 115 34.49 4.65 18.39
C LEU A 115 35.47 3.63 17.80
N GLU A 116 36.26 2.96 18.65
CA GLU A 116 37.22 1.94 18.21
C GLU A 116 36.53 0.70 17.61
N ARG A 117 35.23 0.53 17.87
CA ARG A 117 34.42 -0.56 17.33
C ARG A 117 33.76 -0.23 16.01
N LEU A 118 33.99 0.98 15.46
CA LEU A 118 33.55 1.30 14.11
C LEU A 118 34.15 0.30 13.11
N PRO A 119 33.34 -0.26 12.21
CA PRO A 119 33.78 -1.29 11.27
C PRO A 119 34.75 -0.73 10.21
N ASP A 120 34.51 0.49 9.74
CA ASP A 120 35.38 1.19 8.80
C ASP A 120 36.63 1.74 9.52
N ALA A 121 37.80 1.18 9.19
CA ALA A 121 39.08 1.55 9.79
C ALA A 121 39.49 3.00 9.47
N THR A 122 39.27 3.46 8.24
CA THR A 122 39.63 4.82 7.80
C THR A 122 38.78 5.85 8.53
N MET A 123 37.47 5.59 8.61
CA MET A 123 36.54 6.45 9.33
C MET A 123 36.82 6.45 10.85
N ARG A 124 37.13 5.27 11.40
CA ARG A 124 37.53 5.11 12.80
C ARG A 124 38.78 5.94 13.13
N GLU A 125 39.84 5.82 12.35
CA GLU A 125 41.08 6.58 12.53
C GLU A 125 40.82 8.08 12.43
N ARG A 126 40.05 8.50 11.41
CA ARG A 126 39.66 9.90 11.22
C ARG A 126 38.91 10.46 12.42
N PHE A 127 37.90 9.76 12.95
CA PHE A 127 37.11 10.24 14.08
C PHE A 127 37.86 10.22 15.41
N LEU A 128 38.77 9.27 15.60
CA LEU A 128 39.65 9.24 16.77
C LEU A 128 40.68 10.38 16.75
N ALA A 129 41.14 10.81 15.58
CA ALA A 129 42.08 11.92 15.41
C ALA A 129 41.42 13.31 15.37
N GLN A 130 40.11 13.39 15.10
CA GLN A 130 39.37 14.65 14.97
C GLN A 130 39.28 15.38 16.31
N ASP A 131 39.59 16.68 16.32
CA ASP A 131 39.26 17.57 17.44
C ASP A 131 37.77 17.93 17.39
N TRP A 132 37.03 17.52 18.41
CA TRP A 132 35.59 17.71 18.52
C TRP A 132 35.19 18.90 19.41
N SER A 133 36.14 19.57 20.07
CA SER A 133 35.87 20.62 21.04
C SER A 133 35.14 21.82 20.43
N GLY A 134 35.52 22.23 19.22
CA GLY A 134 34.91 23.34 18.50
C GLY A 134 33.66 23.00 17.67
N ILE A 135 33.31 21.72 17.52
CA ILE A 135 32.26 21.26 16.60
C ILE A 135 30.88 21.45 17.25
N GLU A 136 29.99 22.11 16.51
CA GLU A 136 28.60 22.35 16.93
C GLU A 136 27.73 21.11 16.73
N PHE A 137 26.91 20.81 17.74
CA PHE A 137 25.88 19.79 17.63
C PHE A 137 24.83 20.17 16.57
N PRO A 138 24.23 19.22 15.83
CA PRO A 138 23.27 19.52 14.77
C PRO A 138 22.12 20.45 15.21
N GLY A 139 21.99 21.60 14.55
CA GLY A 139 20.97 22.61 14.85
C GLY A 139 21.30 23.55 16.01
N ASN A 140 22.48 23.43 16.62
CA ASN A 140 23.00 24.45 17.53
C ASN A 140 23.67 25.57 16.75
N VAL A 141 23.33 26.80 17.13
CA VAL A 141 23.97 28.02 16.66
C VAL A 141 24.35 28.81 17.92
N PRO A 142 25.56 29.41 17.98
CA PRO A 142 25.93 30.29 19.08
C PRO A 142 24.89 31.38 19.31
N ARG A 143 24.65 31.75 20.58
CA ARG A 143 23.65 32.76 20.92
C ARG A 143 23.93 34.07 20.21
N GLY A 144 22.90 34.63 19.54
CA GLY A 144 22.99 35.89 18.81
C GLY A 144 23.63 35.80 17.42
N GLN A 145 23.95 34.58 16.93
CA GLN A 145 24.49 34.38 15.59
C GLN A 145 23.49 33.67 14.66
N GLN A 146 23.73 33.75 13.35
CA GLN A 146 23.06 32.93 12.33
C GLN A 146 23.94 31.73 11.95
N ALA A 147 23.33 30.70 11.35
CA ALA A 147 24.05 29.52 10.90
C ALA A 147 24.94 29.82 9.68
N THR A 148 26.23 30.04 9.91
CA THR A 148 27.24 30.17 8.87
C THR A 148 27.52 28.82 8.20
N ASP A 149 28.17 28.83 7.04
CA ASP A 149 28.50 27.58 6.33
C ASP A 149 29.48 26.69 7.12
N THR A 150 30.36 27.29 7.92
CA THR A 150 31.20 26.56 8.89
C THR A 150 30.35 25.83 9.93
N ILE A 151 29.32 26.48 10.48
CA ILE A 151 28.41 25.85 11.45
C ILE A 151 27.61 24.71 10.79
N LYS A 152 27.16 24.90 9.54
CA LYS A 152 26.48 23.83 8.78
C LYS A 152 27.42 22.65 8.50
N ALA A 153 28.69 22.91 8.20
CA ALA A 153 29.70 21.87 8.03
C ALA A 153 29.95 21.09 9.34
N HIS A 154 29.93 21.77 10.49
CA HIS A 154 29.97 21.10 11.81
C HIS A 154 28.78 20.15 11.98
N TRP A 155 27.57 20.58 11.60
CA TRP A 155 26.38 19.73 11.70
C TRP A 155 26.47 18.50 10.80
N ALA A 156 26.98 18.67 9.57
CA ALA A 156 27.20 17.54 8.66
C ALA A 156 28.18 16.54 9.25
N LEU A 157 29.34 17.00 9.75
CA LEU A 157 30.35 16.13 10.37
C LEU A 157 29.81 15.40 11.60
N ALA A 158 29.05 16.08 12.45
CA ALA A 158 28.42 15.46 13.62
C ALA A 158 27.37 14.40 13.23
N ARG A 159 26.59 14.63 12.15
CA ARG A 159 25.65 13.63 11.62
C ARG A 159 26.37 12.40 11.07
N THR A 160 27.49 12.58 10.36
CA THR A 160 28.30 11.46 9.88
C THR A 160 28.78 10.60 11.05
N LEU A 161 29.24 11.22 12.15
CA LEU A 161 29.61 10.49 13.36
C LEU A 161 28.43 9.70 13.95
N PHE A 162 27.25 10.32 14.09
CA PHE A 162 26.08 9.64 14.67
C PHE A 162 25.59 8.46 13.81
N ASN A 163 25.59 8.63 12.49
CA ASN A 163 25.21 7.56 11.57
C ASN A 163 26.22 6.41 11.60
N ALA A 164 27.51 6.72 11.66
CA ALA A 164 28.56 5.72 11.83
C ALA A 164 28.41 4.97 13.18
N MET A 165 28.15 5.68 14.27
CA MET A 165 27.97 5.06 15.59
C MET A 165 26.73 4.19 15.69
N ALA A 166 25.68 4.47 14.91
CA ALA A 166 24.54 3.60 14.85
C ALA A 166 24.97 2.19 14.34
N SER A 167 26.00 2.08 13.47
CA SER A 167 26.55 0.77 13.03
C SER A 167 27.20 -0.05 14.14
N VAL A 168 27.64 0.62 15.21
CA VAL A 168 28.19 -0.03 16.41
C VAL A 168 27.06 -0.41 17.37
N THR A 169 26.09 0.47 17.53
CA THR A 169 24.94 0.24 18.42
C THR A 169 23.65 0.67 17.73
N PRO A 170 22.93 -0.31 17.16
CA PRO A 170 21.69 -0.09 16.44
C PRO A 170 20.65 0.79 17.15
N GLU A 171 20.27 1.90 16.54
CA GLU A 171 19.17 2.73 17.04
C GLU A 171 17.82 2.04 16.82
N ARG A 172 16.95 2.09 17.84
CA ARG A 172 15.55 1.67 17.70
C ARG A 172 14.63 2.51 18.58
N ARG A 173 14.01 3.52 17.97
CA ARG A 173 13.15 4.50 18.65
C ARG A 173 11.75 3.97 18.95
N VAL A 174 11.17 4.39 20.08
CA VAL A 174 9.75 4.20 20.39
C VAL A 174 8.93 4.89 19.28
N PRO A 175 8.01 4.17 18.61
CA PRO A 175 7.29 4.72 17.47
C PRO A 175 6.46 5.96 17.83
N SER A 176 6.53 7.01 17.02
CA SER A 176 5.71 8.22 17.19
C SER A 176 4.20 7.96 17.01
N THR A 177 3.84 6.84 16.39
CA THR A 177 2.46 6.36 16.18
C THR A 177 1.89 5.59 17.37
N LEU A 178 2.63 5.53 18.49
CA LEU A 178 2.21 4.87 19.72
C LEU A 178 1.02 5.63 20.35
N ARG A 179 -0.16 5.00 20.39
CA ARG A 179 -1.39 5.60 20.91
C ARG A 179 -1.28 5.79 22.42
N PHE A 180 -1.36 7.03 22.87
CA PHE A 180 -1.31 7.37 24.29
C PHE A 180 -2.48 6.73 25.06
N ARG A 181 -2.14 5.93 26.07
CA ARG A 181 -3.05 5.47 27.13
C ARG A 181 -2.38 5.80 28.47
N GLU A 182 -3.14 6.26 29.45
CA GLU A 182 -2.60 6.48 30.79
C GLU A 182 -2.25 5.14 31.42
N HIS A 183 -0.97 4.76 31.36
CA HIS A 183 -0.42 3.65 32.14
C HIS A 183 0.32 4.22 33.35
N PRO A 184 0.03 3.77 34.59
CA PRO A 184 0.69 4.31 35.77
C PRO A 184 2.16 3.87 35.79
N ALA A 185 3.09 4.85 35.72
CA ALA A 185 4.51 4.57 35.90
C ALA A 185 4.77 4.04 37.31
N GLN A 186 5.60 3.01 37.45
CA GLN A 186 5.91 2.37 38.72
C GLN A 186 7.29 2.82 39.21
N PRO A 187 7.51 3.00 40.52
CA PRO A 187 8.83 3.30 41.07
C PRO A 187 9.86 2.25 40.64
N VAL A 188 11.09 2.69 40.38
CA VAL A 188 12.21 1.80 40.07
C VAL A 188 12.99 1.53 41.36
N PRO A 189 13.01 0.29 41.89
CA PRO A 189 13.83 -0.07 43.04
C PRO A 189 15.28 0.37 42.88
N GLN A 190 15.90 0.82 43.98
CA GLN A 190 17.30 1.30 44.02
C GLN A 190 17.61 2.56 43.18
N GLN A 191 16.63 3.15 42.49
CA GLN A 191 16.77 4.40 41.72
C GLN A 191 15.80 5.45 42.28
N ALA A 192 16.19 6.09 43.38
CA ALA A 192 15.32 6.99 44.14
C ALA A 192 14.69 8.09 43.26
N GLY A 193 13.36 8.23 43.34
CA GLY A 193 12.59 9.22 42.58
C GLY A 193 12.32 8.87 41.12
N GLN A 194 12.86 7.76 40.60
CA GLN A 194 12.69 7.35 39.21
C GLN A 194 11.50 6.42 39.05
N ARG A 195 10.78 6.58 37.93
CA ARG A 195 9.59 5.78 37.58
C ARG A 195 9.64 5.32 36.13
N LEU A 196 9.13 4.13 35.83
CA LEU A 196 9.07 3.54 34.48
C LEU A 196 7.75 2.80 34.25
N PHE A 197 7.41 2.54 32.99
CA PHE A 197 6.38 1.56 32.65
C PHE A 197 6.74 0.19 33.23
N ALA A 198 5.77 -0.60 33.69
CA ALA A 198 6.04 -1.85 34.44
C ALA A 198 7.01 -2.80 33.71
N GLU A 199 6.77 -3.07 32.43
CA GLU A 199 7.65 -3.94 31.62
C GLU A 199 9.05 -3.35 31.47
N ALA A 200 9.15 -2.03 31.25
CA ALA A 200 10.42 -1.32 31.13
C ALA A 200 11.18 -1.29 32.46
N ARG A 201 10.49 -1.13 33.60
CA ARG A 201 11.06 -1.23 34.95
C ARG A 201 11.70 -2.60 35.15
N ASP A 202 10.96 -3.66 34.86
CA ASP A 202 11.44 -5.03 35.11
C ASP A 202 12.64 -5.37 34.21
N ALA A 203 12.61 -4.91 32.96
CA ALA A 203 13.76 -5.00 32.07
C ALA A 203 14.96 -4.21 32.59
N PHE A 204 14.75 -2.98 33.08
CA PHE A 204 15.81 -2.17 33.68
C PHE A 204 16.43 -2.85 34.90
N LEU A 205 15.65 -3.47 35.79
CA LEU A 205 16.18 -4.14 36.97
C LEU A 205 17.10 -5.31 36.59
N ARG A 206 16.68 -6.15 35.63
CA ARG A 206 17.54 -7.23 35.12
C ARG A 206 18.82 -6.70 34.48
N MET A 207 18.71 -5.60 33.73
CA MET A 207 19.84 -4.94 33.08
C MET A 207 20.81 -4.35 34.12
N HIS A 208 20.28 -3.71 35.16
CA HIS A 208 21.03 -3.09 36.24
C HIS A 208 21.82 -4.10 37.07
N ASP A 209 21.20 -5.23 37.39
CA ASP A 209 21.88 -6.32 38.11
C ASP A 209 22.98 -6.97 37.27
N ALA A 210 22.74 -7.16 35.96
CA ALA A 210 23.76 -7.66 35.04
C ALA A 210 24.94 -6.69 34.90
N ALA A 211 24.68 -5.38 34.76
CA ALA A 211 25.72 -4.37 34.69
C ALA A 211 26.56 -4.31 35.97
N ARG A 212 25.90 -4.41 37.12
CA ARG A 212 26.57 -4.41 38.43
C ARG A 212 27.45 -5.65 38.60
N ALA A 213 26.99 -6.83 38.15
CA ALA A 213 27.81 -8.03 38.10
C ALA A 213 29.07 -7.84 37.23
N ASP A 214 28.99 -6.95 36.23
CA ASP A 214 30.12 -6.57 35.39
C ASP A 214 30.97 -5.38 35.91
N GLY A 215 30.65 -4.88 37.11
CA GLY A 215 31.33 -3.76 37.75
C GLY A 215 30.90 -2.39 37.22
N VAL A 216 29.80 -2.31 36.47
CA VAL A 216 29.27 -1.07 35.89
C VAL A 216 28.00 -0.67 36.64
N ASP A 217 27.96 0.55 37.18
CA ASP A 217 26.78 1.06 37.90
C ASP A 217 25.92 1.92 36.98
N LEU A 218 24.68 1.47 36.71
CA LEU A 218 23.71 2.22 35.91
C LEU A 218 22.90 3.14 36.83
N VAL A 219 23.01 4.45 36.65
CA VAL A 219 22.23 5.42 37.42
C VAL A 219 21.33 6.22 36.50
N ILE A 220 20.03 6.19 36.78
CA ILE A 220 19.04 6.95 36.02
C ILE A 220 19.03 8.40 36.53
N LEU A 221 19.34 9.35 35.64
CA LEU A 221 19.21 10.78 35.89
C LEU A 221 17.79 11.26 35.63
N SER A 222 17.15 10.72 34.59
CA SER A 222 15.78 11.05 34.25
C SER A 222 15.07 9.86 33.60
N SER A 223 13.85 9.56 34.06
CA SER A 223 12.97 8.59 33.42
C SER A 223 11.60 9.15 33.07
N TRP A 224 10.52 8.76 33.75
CA TRP A 224 9.18 9.21 33.46
C TRP A 224 9.00 10.71 33.74
N ARG A 225 8.42 11.45 32.79
CA ARG A 225 8.12 12.90 32.91
C ARG A 225 6.63 13.16 32.67
N SER A 226 6.04 14.06 33.44
CA SER A 226 4.66 14.50 33.19
C SER A 226 4.58 15.37 31.91
N ARG A 227 3.39 15.44 31.31
CA ARG A 227 3.10 16.33 30.17
C ARG A 227 3.50 17.79 30.44
N ALA A 228 3.17 18.29 31.63
CA ALA A 228 3.51 19.66 32.03
C ALA A 228 5.03 19.88 32.12
N LYS A 229 5.77 18.91 32.64
CA LYS A 229 7.24 18.97 32.70
C LYS A 229 7.87 18.92 31.31
N GLN A 230 7.35 18.07 30.40
CA GLN A 230 7.82 18.02 29.01
C GLN A 230 7.54 19.33 28.26
N ALA A 231 6.35 19.90 28.41
CA ALA A 231 6.00 21.19 27.81
C ALA A 231 6.90 22.32 28.31
N SER A 232 7.20 22.35 29.62
CA SER A 232 8.15 23.29 30.22
C SER A 232 9.56 23.15 29.63
N LEU A 233 10.08 21.94 29.48
CA LEU A 233 11.40 21.70 28.88
C LEU A 233 11.45 22.11 27.40
N SER A 234 10.42 21.77 26.61
CA SER A 234 10.33 22.18 25.20
C SER A 234 10.27 23.70 25.02
N ALA A 235 9.65 24.44 25.95
CA ALA A 235 9.58 25.91 25.89
C ALA A 235 10.95 26.58 26.14
N HIS A 236 11.84 25.93 26.90
CA HIS A 236 13.15 26.47 27.28
C HIS A 236 14.30 26.01 26.35
N GLN A 237 14.05 25.10 25.41
CA GLN A 237 15.05 24.62 24.44
C GLN A 237 14.60 24.90 22.99
N SER A 238 15.32 25.79 22.31
CA SER A 238 15.00 26.18 20.93
C SER A 238 15.40 25.13 19.87
N ASN A 239 16.36 24.24 20.14
CA ASN A 239 16.80 23.21 19.18
C ASN A 239 15.98 21.91 19.31
N PRO A 240 15.19 21.52 18.30
CA PRO A 240 14.41 20.28 18.31
C PRO A 240 15.26 19.01 18.28
N ASN A 241 16.53 19.09 17.88
CA ASN A 241 17.46 17.94 17.88
C ASN A 241 18.08 17.68 19.26
N ALA A 242 17.95 18.62 20.20
CA ALA A 242 18.51 18.51 21.55
C ALA A 242 17.45 18.24 22.63
N VAL A 243 16.18 18.55 22.34
CA VAL A 243 15.01 18.17 23.16
C VAL A 243 13.83 17.94 22.23
N ALA A 244 13.15 16.79 22.36
CA ALA A 244 11.95 16.48 21.60
C ALA A 244 10.85 17.55 21.81
N ARG A 245 10.26 18.02 20.71
CA ARG A 245 9.08 18.92 20.74
C ARG A 245 7.80 18.07 20.80
N GLY A 246 6.97 18.30 21.81
CA GLY A 246 5.69 17.59 21.96
C GLY A 246 5.80 16.31 22.79
N VAL A 247 5.46 15.16 22.21
CA VAL A 247 5.36 13.88 22.93
C VAL A 247 6.70 13.15 22.92
N SER A 248 7.23 12.81 24.11
CA SER A 248 8.52 12.13 24.30
C SER A 248 8.32 10.72 24.87
N ALA A 249 9.24 9.80 24.56
CA ALA A 249 9.29 8.45 25.18
C ALA A 249 9.33 8.49 26.73
N HIS A 250 9.91 9.54 27.30
CA HIS A 250 9.87 9.80 28.74
C HIS A 250 8.45 9.95 29.28
N MET A 251 7.50 10.45 28.49
CA MET A 251 6.11 10.61 28.95
C MET A 251 5.38 9.28 29.12
N TYR A 252 5.87 8.22 28.48
CA TYR A 252 5.35 6.87 28.60
C TYR A 252 6.08 6.04 29.67
N GLY A 253 7.16 6.56 30.26
CA GLY A 253 8.04 5.78 31.13
C GLY A 253 8.83 4.72 30.36
N LEU A 254 9.14 5.01 29.09
CA LEU A 254 9.85 4.12 28.17
C LEU A 254 11.23 4.65 27.78
N ALA A 255 11.69 5.74 28.39
CA ALA A 255 13.02 6.28 28.16
C ALA A 255 13.74 6.53 29.48
N ILE A 256 15.06 6.33 29.45
CA ILE A 256 15.98 6.64 30.53
C ILE A 256 17.14 7.47 30.01
N ASP A 257 17.50 8.49 30.77
CA ASP A 257 18.77 9.20 30.64
C ASP A 257 19.70 8.66 31.71
N LEU A 258 20.79 8.00 31.29
CA LEU A 258 21.77 7.39 32.19
C LEU A 258 22.93 8.34 32.49
N ARG A 259 23.44 8.29 33.72
CA ARG A 259 24.67 8.99 34.09
C ARG A 259 25.86 8.36 33.38
N MET A 260 26.49 9.12 32.50
CA MET A 260 27.71 8.72 31.79
C MET A 260 28.96 9.09 32.59
N ALA A 261 28.87 10.09 33.46
CA ALA A 261 29.96 10.52 34.32
C ALA A 261 30.34 9.44 35.34
N VAL A 262 31.62 9.09 35.34
CA VAL A 262 32.23 8.19 36.32
C VAL A 262 33.49 8.83 36.89
N ARG A 263 33.98 8.30 38.01
CA ARG A 263 35.26 8.76 38.59
C ARG A 263 36.36 8.59 37.53
N GLY A 264 37.08 9.68 37.23
CA GLY A 264 38.13 9.72 36.20
C GLY A 264 37.64 10.11 34.80
N LEU A 265 36.33 10.23 34.57
CA LEU A 265 35.75 10.74 33.33
C LEU A 265 34.60 11.72 33.63
N PRO A 266 34.90 12.98 33.96
CA PRO A 266 33.89 14.02 34.13
C PRO A 266 33.28 14.41 32.78
N VAL A 267 32.00 14.12 32.59
CA VAL A 267 31.18 14.54 31.45
C VAL A 267 29.87 15.12 31.99
N ALA A 268 29.21 15.97 31.21
CA ALA A 268 27.95 16.62 31.64
C ALA A 268 26.81 16.18 30.73
N GLU A 269 25.85 15.41 31.25
CA GLU A 269 24.71 14.90 30.49
C GLU A 269 23.71 16.03 30.13
N ALA A 270 22.92 15.83 29.07
CA ALA A 270 21.88 16.77 28.62
C ALA A 270 22.34 18.17 28.19
N ASN A 271 23.64 18.40 27.96
CA ASN A 271 24.16 19.72 27.58
C ASN A 271 24.99 19.67 26.28
N THR A 272 24.32 19.93 25.16
CA THR A 272 24.94 20.01 23.81
C THR A 272 25.47 21.41 23.47
N ARG A 273 25.36 22.39 24.39
CA ARG A 273 25.62 23.83 24.17
C ARG A 273 26.66 24.44 25.12
N VAL A 274 27.40 23.64 25.87
CA VAL A 274 28.42 24.17 26.80
C VAL A 274 29.50 24.88 25.99
N ASP A 275 29.71 26.18 26.24
CA ASP A 275 30.84 26.94 25.71
C ASP A 275 32.15 26.55 26.40
N ASP A 276 33.29 26.88 25.80
CA ASP A 276 34.61 26.44 26.29
C ASP A 276 34.90 26.92 27.72
N ALA A 277 34.45 28.12 28.10
CA ALA A 277 34.68 28.66 29.44
C ALA A 277 33.84 27.93 30.50
N SER A 278 32.57 27.65 30.18
CA SER A 278 31.67 26.86 31.00
C SER A 278 32.15 25.41 31.12
N ALA A 279 32.68 24.84 30.04
CA ALA A 279 33.22 23.49 29.99
C ALA A 279 34.48 23.36 30.86
N ALA A 280 35.41 24.32 30.72
CA ALA A 280 36.62 24.39 31.53
C ALA A 280 36.30 24.49 33.03
N LYS A 281 35.33 25.35 33.41
CA LYS A 281 34.89 25.49 34.81
C LYS A 281 34.25 24.21 35.36
N ALA A 282 33.53 23.47 34.53
CA ALA A 282 32.90 22.20 34.90
C ALA A 282 33.85 20.99 34.79
N GLY A 283 35.11 21.19 34.39
CA GLY A 283 36.07 20.11 34.18
C GLY A 283 35.64 19.13 33.07
N THR A 284 34.89 19.61 32.07
CA THR A 284 34.38 18.81 30.96
C THR A 284 34.79 19.41 29.60
N ALA A 285 34.40 18.76 28.50
CA ALA A 285 34.61 19.27 27.15
C ALA A 285 33.38 20.08 26.67
N ALA A 286 33.58 20.99 25.72
CA ALA A 286 32.51 21.78 25.12
C ALA A 286 31.79 21.03 24.00
N LYS A 287 30.54 21.41 23.72
CA LYS A 287 29.77 21.04 22.52
C LYS A 287 29.82 19.53 22.16
N MET A 288 30.20 19.17 20.93
CA MET A 288 30.37 17.77 20.49
C MET A 288 31.49 17.03 21.23
N GLY A 289 32.52 17.73 21.69
CA GLY A 289 33.60 17.13 22.50
C GLY A 289 33.10 16.48 23.79
N ASN A 290 32.04 17.03 24.40
CA ASN A 290 31.37 16.41 25.55
C ASN A 290 30.73 15.06 25.18
N LEU A 291 30.00 15.01 24.06
CA LEU A 291 29.32 13.80 23.57
C LEU A 291 30.31 12.71 23.19
N VAL A 292 31.35 13.06 22.44
CA VAL A 292 32.38 12.12 22.01
C VAL A 292 33.12 11.51 23.21
N ARG A 293 33.34 12.29 24.29
CA ARG A 293 33.91 11.76 25.53
C ARG A 293 32.99 10.77 26.24
N MET A 294 31.65 10.87 26.08
CA MET A 294 30.73 9.90 26.68
C MET A 294 30.89 8.50 26.09
N TYR A 295 31.37 8.36 24.83
CA TYR A 295 31.71 7.06 24.25
C TYR A 295 32.87 6.34 24.97
N ARG A 296 33.62 7.04 25.83
CA ARG A 296 34.64 6.44 26.71
C ARG A 296 34.06 5.93 28.04
N SER A 297 32.81 6.28 28.36
CA SER A 297 32.18 5.88 29.60
C SER A 297 32.01 4.36 29.66
N PRO A 298 32.35 3.70 30.79
CA PRO A 298 32.03 2.29 31.01
C PRO A 298 30.53 2.01 30.88
N VAL A 299 29.70 2.98 31.28
CA VAL A 299 28.23 2.88 31.16
C VAL A 299 27.81 2.79 29.70
N TYR A 300 28.30 3.69 28.84
CA TYR A 300 28.00 3.65 27.41
C TYR A 300 28.51 2.37 26.77
N LYS A 301 29.77 1.99 27.03
CA LYS A 301 30.39 0.80 26.43
C LYS A 301 29.69 -0.50 26.83
N TRP A 302 29.22 -0.59 28.08
CA TRP A 302 28.43 -1.75 28.53
C TRP A 302 27.06 -1.77 27.86
N MET A 303 26.35 -0.64 27.83
CA MET A 303 25.04 -0.52 27.16
C MET A 303 25.13 -0.81 25.66
N ALA A 304 26.20 -0.36 24.99
CA ALA A 304 26.47 -0.64 23.57
C ALA A 304 26.58 -2.14 23.28
N LEU A 305 27.08 -2.93 24.23
CA LEU A 305 27.24 -4.37 24.09
C LEU A 305 26.01 -5.16 24.52
N ARG A 306 25.31 -4.71 25.57
CA ARG A 306 24.34 -5.53 26.30
C ARG A 306 22.93 -4.95 26.37
N GLY A 307 22.75 -3.65 26.11
CA GLY A 307 21.45 -2.99 26.27
C GLY A 307 20.33 -3.66 25.47
N ARG A 308 20.65 -4.13 24.26
CA ARG A 308 19.73 -4.85 23.37
C ARG A 308 19.18 -6.15 23.98
N ASP A 309 19.98 -6.86 24.77
CA ASP A 309 19.62 -8.13 25.41
C ASP A 309 18.46 -7.93 26.41
N PHE A 310 18.31 -6.70 26.90
CA PHE A 310 17.28 -6.28 27.83
C PHE A 310 16.20 -5.40 27.17
N GLY A 311 16.22 -5.23 25.85
CA GLY A 311 15.22 -4.45 25.11
C GLY A 311 15.42 -2.93 25.16
N TRP A 312 16.61 -2.45 25.56
CA TRP A 312 16.97 -1.04 25.59
C TRP A 312 17.86 -0.68 24.39
N TYR A 313 17.49 0.40 23.69
CA TYR A 313 18.16 0.82 22.46
C TYR A 313 18.54 2.32 22.52
N PRO A 314 19.65 2.74 21.92
CA PRO A 314 20.13 4.12 22.02
C PRO A 314 19.28 5.06 21.16
N TYR A 315 19.25 6.34 21.55
CA TYR A 315 19.02 7.44 20.61
C TYR A 315 20.37 7.94 20.09
N ARG A 316 20.62 7.86 18.78
CA ARG A 316 21.96 8.02 18.19
C ARG A 316 22.60 9.39 18.46
N ASN A 317 21.79 10.44 18.61
CA ASN A 317 22.27 11.80 18.83
C ASN A 317 22.64 12.09 20.31
N GLU A 318 22.16 11.28 21.24
CA GLU A 318 22.32 11.51 22.69
C GLU A 318 22.83 10.22 23.36
N PRO A 319 24.16 10.06 23.56
CA PRO A 319 24.75 8.84 24.10
C PRO A 319 24.21 8.39 25.46
N TRP A 320 23.67 9.32 26.26
CA TRP A 320 23.04 9.03 27.55
C TRP A 320 21.61 8.51 27.44
N HIS A 321 20.93 8.70 26.31
CA HIS A 321 19.49 8.49 26.16
C HIS A 321 19.19 7.12 25.55
N TRP A 322 18.40 6.32 26.26
CA TRP A 322 18.03 4.97 25.86
C TRP A 322 16.52 4.76 25.97
N GLU A 323 15.95 4.08 24.99
CA GLU A 323 14.53 3.81 24.90
C GLU A 323 14.24 2.30 24.96
N TYR A 324 13.24 1.95 25.77
CA TYR A 324 12.71 0.59 25.87
C TYR A 324 11.77 0.34 24.70
N ASN A 325 12.22 -0.49 23.76
CA ASN A 325 11.43 -0.86 22.59
C ASN A 325 11.83 -2.25 22.06
N PRO A 326 11.68 -3.34 22.84
CA PRO A 326 11.98 -4.68 22.35
C PRO A 326 11.06 -5.09 21.19
N PRO A 327 11.41 -6.12 20.40
CA PRO A 327 10.57 -6.61 19.30
C PRO A 327 9.13 -6.85 19.75
N GLY A 328 8.16 -6.37 18.98
CA GLY A 328 6.73 -6.49 19.29
C GLY A 328 6.19 -5.59 20.42
N PHE A 329 7.00 -4.70 21.01
CA PHE A 329 6.62 -3.87 22.16
C PHE A 329 5.37 -3.00 21.91
N LYS A 330 5.30 -2.28 20.78
CA LYS A 330 4.14 -1.40 20.45
C LYS A 330 2.79 -2.13 20.56
N ALA A 331 2.73 -3.37 20.08
CA ALA A 331 1.51 -4.18 20.10
C ALA A 331 1.12 -4.64 21.51
N ARG A 332 2.11 -4.87 22.40
CA ARG A 332 1.86 -5.17 23.82
C ARG A 332 1.44 -3.92 24.60
N PHE A 333 2.11 -2.80 24.34
CA PHE A 333 1.82 -1.52 24.98
C PHE A 333 0.42 -0.97 24.65
N GLU A 334 -0.07 -1.16 23.41
CA GLU A 334 -1.38 -0.65 22.97
C GLU A 334 -2.54 -1.65 23.17
N GLY A 335 -2.27 -2.86 23.63
CA GLY A 335 -3.32 -3.85 23.96
C GLY A 335 -4.03 -3.50 25.27
N THR A 336 -5.36 -3.65 25.33
CA THR A 336 -6.08 -3.62 26.62
C THR A 336 -5.74 -4.89 27.39
N ALA A 337 -5.05 -4.74 28.52
CA ALA A 337 -4.87 -5.82 29.48
C ALA A 337 -6.25 -6.24 30.03
N VAL A 338 -6.65 -7.47 29.76
CA VAL A 338 -7.64 -8.20 30.57
C VAL A 338 -6.93 -9.48 31.03
N GLY A 339 -6.67 -9.54 32.34
CA GLY A 339 -6.40 -10.78 33.08
C GLY A 339 -5.05 -11.45 32.85
N ALA A 340 -3.97 -10.92 33.42
CA ALA A 340 -2.76 -11.69 33.67
C ALA A 340 -2.40 -11.58 35.15
N ALA A 341 -3.04 -12.43 35.96
CA ALA A 341 -2.58 -12.79 37.28
C ALA A 341 -2.83 -14.29 37.45
N VAL A 342 -1.78 -14.98 37.88
CA VAL A 342 -1.66 -16.43 38.15
C VAL A 342 -1.45 -17.32 36.92
N ALA A 343 -0.21 -17.39 36.47
CA ALA A 343 0.45 -18.61 36.02
C ALA A 343 1.95 -18.29 35.80
N GLN A 344 2.70 -18.25 36.89
CA GLN A 344 4.16 -18.34 36.84
C GLN A 344 4.56 -19.33 37.93
N GLU A 345 5.40 -20.29 37.54
CA GLU A 345 5.76 -21.56 38.21
C GLU A 345 4.94 -22.76 37.70
N ASP A 346 5.32 -23.25 36.49
CA ASP A 346 5.38 -24.69 36.11
C ASP A 346 5.57 -24.97 34.58
N GLU A 347 6.12 -24.05 33.78
CA GLU A 347 6.50 -24.36 32.38
C GLU A 347 8.01 -24.33 32.16
N ALA A 348 8.67 -25.33 32.71
CA ALA A 348 9.98 -25.79 32.27
C ALA A 348 9.89 -27.26 31.85
N GLU A 349 9.09 -27.58 30.82
CA GLU A 349 9.24 -28.79 29.97
C GLU A 349 8.15 -28.83 28.87
N GLY A 350 8.48 -28.42 27.64
CA GLY A 350 7.55 -28.54 26.52
C GLY A 350 8.03 -27.81 25.27
N ALA A 351 9.05 -28.33 24.59
CA ALA A 351 9.47 -27.81 23.29
C ALA A 351 8.26 -27.70 22.34
N ALA A 352 8.05 -26.52 21.76
CA ALA A 352 6.94 -26.25 20.84
C ALA A 352 6.97 -27.27 19.68
N MET A 353 5.92 -28.11 19.54
CA MET A 353 5.80 -29.13 18.50
C MET A 353 5.38 -28.52 17.15
N ILE A 354 6.19 -27.61 16.64
CA ILE A 354 6.03 -27.02 15.31
C ILE A 354 7.09 -27.59 14.35
N ARG A 355 6.68 -27.97 13.14
CA ARG A 355 7.59 -28.35 12.06
C ARG A 355 7.21 -27.65 10.77
N THR A 356 8.22 -27.18 10.05
CA THR A 356 8.05 -26.65 8.70
C THR A 356 8.71 -27.60 7.71
N PHE A 357 8.04 -27.89 6.60
CA PHE A 357 8.53 -28.76 5.52
C PHE A 357 8.01 -28.27 4.17
N THR A 358 8.59 -28.75 3.08
CA THR A 358 8.06 -28.53 1.73
C THR A 358 7.32 -29.79 1.30
N ALA A 359 6.02 -29.68 1.04
CA ALA A 359 5.20 -30.80 0.62
C ALA A 359 5.57 -31.23 -0.80
N LYS A 360 5.86 -32.51 -0.99
CA LYS A 360 6.37 -33.06 -2.26
C LYS A 360 5.31 -33.06 -3.34
N ALA A 361 4.05 -33.30 -2.97
CA ALA A 361 2.93 -33.37 -3.91
C ALA A 361 2.74 -32.08 -4.72
N LEU A 362 3.07 -30.92 -4.16
CA LEU A 362 2.84 -29.62 -4.83
C LEU A 362 4.05 -28.67 -4.79
N GLY A 363 5.11 -28.97 -4.03
CA GLY A 363 6.25 -28.07 -3.85
C GLY A 363 5.95 -26.86 -2.95
N VAL A 364 4.90 -26.93 -2.12
CA VAL A 364 4.46 -25.83 -1.25
C VAL A 364 5.08 -25.96 0.14
N LYS A 365 5.60 -24.87 0.69
CA LYS A 365 6.09 -24.83 2.08
C LYS A 365 4.90 -24.84 3.05
N VAL A 366 4.90 -25.74 4.02
CA VAL A 366 3.83 -25.96 5.00
C VAL A 366 4.41 -25.97 6.41
N ALA A 367 3.71 -25.35 7.35
CA ALA A 367 3.98 -25.47 8.78
C ALA A 367 2.86 -26.27 9.44
N VAL A 368 3.24 -27.22 10.29
CA VAL A 368 2.35 -28.07 11.08
C VAL A 368 2.64 -27.86 12.55
N TYR A 369 1.58 -27.69 13.33
CA TYR A 369 1.63 -27.60 14.79
C TYR A 369 0.70 -28.61 15.43
N VAL A 370 1.22 -29.30 16.46
CA VAL A 370 0.49 -30.35 17.18
C VAL A 370 0.15 -29.89 18.59
N THR A 371 -1.14 -29.66 18.83
CA THR A 371 -1.64 -29.29 20.16
C THR A 371 -1.31 -30.34 21.21
N GLN A 372 -1.24 -29.95 22.48
CA GLN A 372 -0.96 -30.89 23.57
C GLN A 372 -1.96 -32.05 23.59
N ALA A 373 -3.25 -31.76 23.36
CA ALA A 373 -4.30 -32.78 23.23
C ALA A 373 -4.06 -33.72 22.04
N ALA A 374 -3.68 -33.19 20.87
CA ALA A 374 -3.42 -34.00 19.68
C ALA A 374 -2.21 -34.95 19.84
N ARG A 375 -1.21 -34.58 20.65
CA ARG A 375 -0.04 -35.43 20.92
C ARG A 375 -0.40 -36.77 21.56
N ARG A 376 -1.52 -36.84 22.29
CA ARG A 376 -1.98 -38.05 22.99
C ARG A 376 -3.17 -38.74 22.32
N ALA A 377 -3.93 -38.04 21.48
CA ALA A 377 -5.13 -38.58 20.84
C ALA A 377 -4.82 -39.43 19.60
N SER A 378 -5.41 -40.62 19.47
CA SER A 378 -5.29 -41.50 18.29
C SER A 378 -5.99 -40.92 17.05
N GLN A 379 -7.06 -40.16 17.27
CA GLN A 379 -7.83 -39.44 16.28
C GLN A 379 -7.70 -37.93 16.51
N VAL A 380 -7.59 -37.15 15.42
CA VAL A 380 -7.36 -35.69 15.48
C VAL A 380 -8.33 -34.92 14.57
N GLU A 381 -8.46 -33.62 14.81
CA GLU A 381 -9.09 -32.66 13.91
C GLU A 381 -7.99 -31.90 13.14
N LEU A 382 -8.15 -31.68 11.83
CA LEU A 382 -7.18 -30.91 11.04
C LEU A 382 -7.74 -29.51 10.78
N LEU A 383 -7.10 -28.50 11.35
CA LEU A 383 -7.36 -27.09 11.05
C LEU A 383 -6.38 -26.61 9.97
N PHE A 384 -6.85 -26.57 8.74
CA PHE A 384 -6.16 -25.92 7.64
C PHE A 384 -6.43 -24.43 7.66
N TYR A 385 -5.40 -23.59 7.56
CA TYR A 385 -5.55 -22.14 7.54
C TYR A 385 -4.86 -21.51 6.31
N ALA A 386 -5.65 -21.03 5.35
CA ALA A 386 -5.16 -20.27 4.21
C ALA A 386 -5.09 -18.78 4.55
N HIS A 387 -3.88 -18.22 4.65
CA HIS A 387 -3.70 -16.77 4.75
C HIS A 387 -3.66 -16.13 3.36
N GLY A 388 -4.19 -14.92 3.23
CA GLY A 388 -4.18 -14.12 2.02
C GLY A 388 -2.89 -13.33 1.78
N LEU A 389 -3.02 -12.12 1.23
CA LEU A 389 -1.90 -11.20 0.99
C LEU A 389 -1.24 -10.77 2.31
N ASP A 390 0.03 -10.39 2.23
CA ASP A 390 0.83 -9.95 3.38
C ASP A 390 0.56 -8.49 3.78
N LEU A 391 -0.72 -8.17 3.91
CA LEU A 391 -1.24 -6.89 4.37
C LEU A 391 -1.44 -6.87 5.88
N CYS A 392 -1.47 -8.04 6.52
CA CYS A 392 -1.68 -8.18 7.95
C CYS A 392 -0.41 -7.94 8.75
N GLN A 393 -0.41 -6.79 9.44
CA GLN A 393 0.74 -6.35 10.22
C GLN A 393 0.74 -6.97 11.63
N PRO A 394 1.92 -7.37 12.15
CA PRO A 394 3.22 -7.31 11.49
C PRO A 394 3.36 -8.35 10.36
N VAL A 395 3.95 -7.94 9.23
CA VAL A 395 4.46 -8.87 8.21
C VAL A 395 5.65 -9.61 8.81
N LEU A 396 5.42 -10.84 9.26
CA LEU A 396 6.45 -11.65 9.93
C LEU A 396 7.36 -12.36 8.93
N LYS A 397 8.67 -12.37 9.20
CA LYS A 397 9.65 -13.24 8.53
C LYS A 397 9.39 -14.71 8.92
N ASN A 398 9.83 -15.68 8.10
CA ASN A 398 9.69 -17.14 8.32
C ASN A 398 8.27 -17.72 8.20
N ARG A 399 7.52 -17.26 7.20
CA ARG A 399 6.25 -17.90 6.79
C ARG A 399 6.49 -19.33 6.30
N PRO A 400 5.54 -20.26 6.52
CA PRO A 400 4.23 -20.05 7.13
C PRO A 400 4.19 -20.25 8.67
N ALA A 401 5.28 -20.69 9.31
CA ALA A 401 5.32 -20.99 10.75
C ALA A 401 4.96 -19.78 11.63
N SER A 402 5.32 -18.58 11.18
CA SER A 402 5.00 -17.33 11.86
C SER A 402 3.50 -17.05 12.02
N PHE A 403 2.64 -17.60 11.16
CA PHE A 403 1.18 -17.48 11.33
C PHE A 403 0.66 -18.31 12.51
N ILE A 404 1.38 -19.38 12.88
CA ILE A 404 1.05 -20.22 14.03
C ILE A 404 1.54 -19.57 15.32
N THR A 405 2.76 -19.04 15.31
CA THR A 405 3.46 -18.63 16.54
C THR A 405 3.34 -17.13 16.85
N GLY A 406 2.98 -16.30 15.87
CA GLY A 406 3.04 -14.84 16.00
C GLY A 406 1.74 -14.12 15.67
N ARG A 407 1.62 -12.90 16.22
CA ARG A 407 0.55 -11.94 15.88
C ARG A 407 0.62 -11.56 14.40
N PRO A 408 -0.52 -11.31 13.72
CA PRO A 408 -1.84 -11.05 14.33
C PRO A 408 -2.72 -12.29 14.57
N PHE A 409 -2.30 -13.51 14.18
CA PHE A 409 -3.19 -14.68 14.26
C PHE A 409 -2.90 -15.59 15.46
N GLU A 410 -1.64 -15.86 15.79
CA GLU A 410 -1.26 -16.75 16.90
C GLU A 410 -2.03 -18.09 16.89
N LEU A 411 -2.20 -18.70 15.70
CA LEU A 411 -3.11 -19.84 15.49
C LEU A 411 -2.82 -21.04 16.42
N GLY A 412 -1.55 -21.25 16.78
CA GLY A 412 -1.16 -22.31 17.70
C GLY A 412 -1.77 -22.10 19.08
N ALA A 413 -1.70 -20.88 19.62
CA ALA A 413 -2.28 -20.54 20.92
C ALA A 413 -3.81 -20.63 20.90
N LEU A 414 -4.46 -20.21 19.80
CA LEU A 414 -5.91 -20.34 19.64
C LEU A 414 -6.36 -21.81 19.60
N ALA A 415 -5.58 -22.67 18.93
CA ALA A 415 -5.85 -24.10 18.90
C ALA A 415 -5.62 -24.76 20.26
N GLU A 416 -4.55 -24.41 20.98
CA GLU A 416 -4.31 -24.91 22.35
C GLU A 416 -5.40 -24.49 23.32
N ALA A 417 -5.82 -23.21 23.26
CA ALA A 417 -6.87 -22.68 24.13
C ALA A 417 -8.23 -23.38 23.93
N SER A 418 -8.44 -24.05 22.80
CA SER A 418 -9.65 -24.86 22.57
C SER A 418 -9.68 -26.16 23.38
N GLY A 419 -8.52 -26.66 23.82
CA GLY A 419 -8.38 -27.97 24.48
C GLY A 419 -8.66 -29.18 23.57
N ARG A 420 -8.92 -28.98 22.28
CA ARG A 420 -9.28 -30.03 21.31
C ARG A 420 -8.02 -30.67 20.71
N PRO A 421 -8.07 -31.94 20.28
CA PRO A 421 -6.93 -32.60 19.63
C PRO A 421 -6.76 -32.12 18.18
N ILE A 422 -6.35 -30.86 18.02
CA ILE A 422 -6.19 -30.20 16.73
C ILE A 422 -4.75 -30.29 16.24
N VAL A 423 -4.60 -30.62 14.95
CA VAL A 423 -3.40 -30.37 14.16
C VAL A 423 -3.65 -29.11 13.33
N VAL A 424 -2.81 -28.08 13.52
CA VAL A 424 -2.89 -26.86 12.71
C VAL A 424 -1.95 -26.98 11.53
N MET A 425 -2.47 -26.81 10.31
CA MET A 425 -1.72 -26.86 9.06
C MET A 425 -1.83 -25.51 8.33
N VAL A 426 -0.69 -24.88 8.07
CA VAL A 426 -0.63 -23.57 7.40
C VAL A 426 0.32 -23.62 6.21
N PRO A 427 -0.16 -23.53 4.96
CA PRO A 427 0.69 -23.40 3.78
C PRO A 427 1.16 -21.96 3.55
N HIS A 428 2.30 -21.80 2.88
CA HIS A 428 2.73 -20.54 2.29
C HIS A 428 2.26 -20.50 0.82
N LEU A 429 1.18 -19.77 0.56
CA LEU A 429 0.50 -19.75 -0.74
C LEU A 429 1.05 -18.72 -1.74
N ASP A 430 2.02 -17.89 -1.32
CA ASP A 430 2.72 -16.89 -2.14
C ASP A 430 1.85 -16.25 -3.24
N TRP A 431 0.78 -15.57 -2.82
CA TRP A 431 -0.20 -14.99 -3.74
C TRP A 431 0.39 -13.93 -4.67
N GLU A 432 1.49 -13.28 -4.26
CA GLU A 432 2.18 -12.23 -5.02
C GLU A 432 2.95 -12.82 -6.21
N HIS A 433 3.52 -14.02 -6.06
CA HIS A 433 4.25 -14.73 -7.12
C HIS A 433 3.47 -15.95 -7.66
N LEU A 434 2.14 -15.99 -7.48
CA LEU A 434 1.28 -17.13 -7.81
C LEU A 434 1.49 -17.66 -9.24
N ALA A 435 1.57 -16.76 -10.23
CA ALA A 435 1.80 -17.14 -11.62
C ALA A 435 3.26 -17.53 -11.89
N ALA A 436 4.21 -16.76 -11.34
CA ALA A 436 5.65 -16.98 -11.53
C ALA A 436 6.10 -18.35 -10.98
N ASN A 437 5.49 -18.80 -9.89
CA ASN A 437 5.80 -20.08 -9.26
C ASN A 437 4.98 -21.26 -9.84
N GLY A 438 4.22 -21.06 -10.92
CA GLY A 438 3.41 -22.12 -11.55
C GLY A 438 2.26 -22.65 -10.67
N MET A 439 1.82 -21.85 -9.69
CA MET A 439 0.78 -22.18 -8.72
C MET A 439 -0.61 -21.65 -9.10
N ALA A 440 -0.71 -20.83 -10.14
CA ALA A 440 -1.98 -20.31 -10.66
C ALA A 440 -2.74 -21.36 -11.49
N TYR A 441 -4.07 -21.41 -11.34
CA TYR A 441 -4.98 -22.03 -12.32
C TYR A 441 -6.36 -21.34 -12.29
N GLY A 442 -7.21 -21.60 -13.29
CA GLY A 442 -8.57 -21.06 -13.33
C GLY A 442 -8.60 -19.53 -13.22
N LYS A 443 -9.49 -18.98 -12.38
CA LYS A 443 -9.65 -17.53 -12.15
C LYS A 443 -8.56 -16.95 -11.21
N LYS A 444 -7.28 -17.29 -11.46
CA LYS A 444 -6.14 -17.01 -10.56
C LYS A 444 -6.36 -17.62 -9.16
N TRP A 445 -6.81 -18.87 -9.14
CA TRP A 445 -6.88 -19.72 -7.97
C TRP A 445 -5.53 -20.38 -7.70
N HIS A 446 -5.29 -20.78 -6.45
CA HIS A 446 -4.06 -21.47 -6.06
C HIS A 446 -4.23 -22.97 -6.22
N ARG A 447 -3.30 -23.68 -6.90
CA ARG A 447 -3.38 -25.11 -7.22
C ARG A 447 -3.63 -26.06 -6.04
N LEU A 448 -3.30 -25.62 -4.81
CA LEU A 448 -3.67 -26.33 -3.57
C LEU A 448 -5.20 -26.45 -3.37
N GLY A 449 -6.00 -25.60 -4.02
CA GLY A 449 -7.47 -25.68 -4.06
C GLY A 449 -8.01 -26.82 -4.94
N ARG A 450 -7.15 -27.53 -5.68
CA ARG A 450 -7.56 -28.76 -6.36
C ARG A 450 -7.67 -29.91 -5.34
N PRO A 451 -8.76 -30.70 -5.34
CA PRO A 451 -9.01 -31.70 -4.31
C PRO A 451 -7.94 -32.81 -4.20
N ASP A 452 -7.33 -33.20 -5.32
CA ASP A 452 -6.22 -34.16 -5.37
C ASP A 452 -4.97 -33.62 -4.67
N ASN A 453 -4.55 -32.40 -5.01
CA ASN A 453 -3.41 -31.73 -4.41
C ASN A 453 -3.62 -31.51 -2.90
N PHE A 454 -4.81 -31.04 -2.51
CA PHE A 454 -5.10 -30.81 -1.09
C PHE A 454 -5.00 -32.09 -0.27
N ASN A 455 -5.65 -33.17 -0.74
CA ASN A 455 -5.62 -34.46 -0.04
C ASN A 455 -4.19 -35.01 0.10
N ALA A 456 -3.36 -34.88 -0.95
CA ALA A 456 -1.97 -35.32 -0.90
C ALA A 456 -1.14 -34.51 0.12
N VAL A 457 -1.26 -33.17 0.10
CA VAL A 457 -0.53 -32.31 1.06
C VAL A 457 -1.03 -32.53 2.49
N ALA A 458 -2.33 -32.75 2.71
CA ALA A 458 -2.88 -33.06 4.02
C ALA A 458 -2.36 -34.41 4.56
N ALA A 459 -2.23 -35.42 3.70
CA ALA A 459 -1.64 -36.71 4.07
C ALA A 459 -0.17 -36.54 4.50
N GLU A 460 0.63 -35.80 3.73
CA GLU A 460 2.02 -35.49 4.10
C GLU A 460 2.11 -34.72 5.43
N ALA A 461 1.16 -33.81 5.70
CA ALA A 461 1.09 -33.11 6.99
C ALA A 461 0.84 -34.06 8.16
N LEU A 462 -0.06 -35.04 8.02
CA LEU A 462 -0.32 -36.06 9.05
C LEU A 462 0.88 -37.01 9.22
N ASP A 463 1.63 -37.31 8.16
CA ASP A 463 2.92 -38.00 8.26
C ASP A 463 3.94 -37.21 9.09
N GLN A 464 4.01 -35.88 8.94
CA GLN A 464 4.86 -35.05 9.81
C GLN A 464 4.41 -35.11 11.28
N VAL A 465 3.11 -35.24 11.54
CA VAL A 465 2.60 -35.43 12.91
C VAL A 465 3.04 -36.78 13.48
N ARG A 466 2.98 -37.86 12.70
CA ARG A 466 3.53 -39.17 13.08
C ARG A 466 4.98 -39.02 13.55
N ASP A 467 5.80 -38.40 12.71
CA ASP A 467 7.24 -38.26 12.95
C ASP A 467 7.53 -37.36 14.15
N LEU A 468 6.77 -36.28 14.34
CA LEU A 468 6.91 -35.38 15.49
C LEU A 468 6.49 -36.02 16.82
N THR A 469 5.50 -36.91 16.78
CA THR A 469 4.94 -37.55 17.99
C THR A 469 5.52 -38.94 18.25
N GLY A 470 6.42 -39.42 17.39
CA GLY A 470 7.04 -40.74 17.53
C GLY A 470 6.07 -41.91 17.38
N ARG A 471 4.97 -41.73 16.63
CA ARG A 471 3.93 -42.75 16.47
C ARG A 471 4.29 -43.76 15.37
N PRO A 472 3.78 -45.00 15.46
CA PRO A 472 4.01 -45.99 14.39
C PRO A 472 3.24 -45.67 13.11
N THR A 473 2.09 -45.00 13.22
CA THR A 473 1.23 -44.62 12.10
C THR A 473 0.73 -43.18 12.24
N PRO A 474 0.40 -42.50 11.11
CA PRO A 474 -0.24 -41.18 11.17
C PRO A 474 -1.58 -41.23 11.93
N PRO A 475 -1.93 -40.17 12.68
CA PRO A 475 -3.22 -40.10 13.36
C PRO A 475 -4.37 -40.13 12.36
N THR A 476 -5.51 -40.70 12.78
CA THR A 476 -6.71 -40.74 11.94
C THR A 476 -7.45 -39.41 12.01
N LEU A 477 -8.01 -38.97 10.88
CA LEU A 477 -8.73 -37.71 10.81
C LEU A 477 -10.21 -37.89 11.17
N ALA A 478 -10.69 -37.19 12.20
CA ALA A 478 -12.10 -37.11 12.56
C ALA A 478 -12.87 -36.09 11.72
N ARG A 479 -12.27 -34.91 11.52
CA ARG A 479 -12.92 -33.74 10.93
C ARG A 479 -11.88 -32.89 10.22
N LEU A 480 -12.29 -32.28 9.12
CA LEU A 480 -11.52 -31.27 8.41
C LEU A 480 -12.15 -29.89 8.63
N ILE A 481 -11.32 -28.92 9.01
CA ILE A 481 -11.70 -27.52 9.16
C ILE A 481 -10.87 -26.70 8.18
N LEU A 482 -11.50 -26.09 7.19
CA LEU A 482 -10.89 -25.20 6.21
C LEU A 482 -11.17 -23.75 6.62
N ALA A 483 -10.20 -23.08 7.23
CA ALA A 483 -10.29 -21.68 7.59
C ALA A 483 -9.41 -20.82 6.66
N GLY A 484 -9.79 -19.57 6.44
CA GLY A 484 -8.96 -18.68 5.63
C GLY A 484 -9.38 -17.22 5.65
N HIS A 485 -8.40 -16.34 5.43
CA HIS A 485 -8.55 -14.90 5.60
C HIS A 485 -8.01 -14.10 4.41
N SER A 486 -8.58 -12.90 4.16
CA SER A 486 -8.12 -11.96 3.12
C SER A 486 -8.22 -12.49 1.68
N ARG A 487 -7.09 -12.77 1.01
CA ARG A 487 -7.03 -13.35 -0.36
C ARG A 487 -7.37 -14.85 -0.43
N ALA A 488 -7.66 -15.49 0.70
CA ALA A 488 -7.98 -16.92 0.80
C ALA A 488 -9.20 -17.37 -0.03
N TYR A 489 -10.06 -16.46 -0.49
CA TYR A 489 -11.15 -16.79 -1.43
C TYR A 489 -10.64 -17.46 -2.69
N GLY A 490 -9.40 -17.19 -3.12
CA GLY A 490 -8.80 -17.89 -4.25
C GLY A 490 -8.64 -19.40 -4.02
N PHE A 491 -8.60 -19.85 -2.77
CA PHE A 491 -8.63 -21.26 -2.40
C PHE A 491 -10.07 -21.77 -2.22
N PHE A 492 -10.94 -21.00 -1.55
CA PHE A 492 -12.33 -21.43 -1.32
C PHE A 492 -13.16 -21.49 -2.59
N ASP A 493 -13.03 -20.50 -3.48
CA ASP A 493 -13.74 -20.48 -4.77
C ASP A 493 -13.31 -21.66 -5.64
N ALA A 494 -12.02 -22.01 -5.60
CA ALA A 494 -11.50 -23.21 -6.24
C ALA A 494 -12.16 -24.48 -5.68
N MET A 495 -12.21 -24.64 -4.36
CA MET A 495 -12.85 -25.81 -3.74
C MET A 495 -14.35 -25.88 -4.04
N ALA A 496 -15.05 -24.74 -4.04
CA ALA A 496 -16.45 -24.66 -4.39
C ALA A 496 -16.70 -25.02 -5.86
N HIS A 497 -15.81 -24.58 -6.77
CA HIS A 497 -15.89 -24.92 -8.18
C HIS A 497 -15.60 -26.40 -8.44
N GLU A 498 -14.62 -26.97 -7.75
CA GLU A 498 -14.20 -28.37 -7.88
C GLU A 498 -15.09 -29.35 -7.10
N HIS A 499 -16.25 -28.90 -6.58
CA HIS A 499 -17.11 -29.67 -5.68
C HIS A 499 -17.57 -31.03 -6.24
N GLY A 500 -17.62 -31.18 -7.56
CA GLY A 500 -17.99 -32.41 -8.27
C GLY A 500 -16.85 -33.39 -8.50
N ALA A 501 -15.60 -33.04 -8.18
CA ALA A 501 -14.46 -33.94 -8.37
C ALA A 501 -14.55 -35.15 -7.42
N ALA A 502 -14.23 -36.35 -7.92
CA ALA A 502 -14.31 -37.59 -7.14
C ALA A 502 -13.47 -37.54 -5.85
N GLN A 503 -12.34 -36.82 -5.89
CA GLN A 503 -11.42 -36.65 -4.77
C GLN A 503 -12.01 -35.81 -3.62
N MET A 504 -13.12 -35.09 -3.83
CA MET A 504 -13.84 -34.38 -2.77
C MET A 504 -14.49 -35.31 -1.74
N GLN A 505 -14.69 -36.59 -2.09
CA GLN A 505 -15.21 -37.62 -1.19
C GLN A 505 -14.12 -38.56 -0.64
N GLY A 506 -12.84 -38.29 -0.94
CA GLY A 506 -11.72 -39.13 -0.54
C GLY A 506 -10.84 -38.51 0.55
N SER A 507 -10.12 -39.37 1.28
CA SER A 507 -9.03 -39.00 2.20
C SER A 507 -9.41 -37.94 3.25
N ALA A 508 -8.78 -36.76 3.22
CA ALA A 508 -9.04 -35.70 4.19
C ALA A 508 -10.35 -34.97 3.87
N LEU A 509 -10.61 -34.69 2.59
CA LEU A 509 -11.83 -34.04 2.15
C LEU A 509 -13.06 -34.92 2.39
N GLY A 510 -12.95 -36.25 2.35
CA GLY A 510 -14.06 -37.17 2.66
C GLY A 510 -14.50 -37.21 4.13
N LYS A 511 -13.93 -36.40 5.02
CA LYS A 511 -14.35 -36.26 6.43
C LYS A 511 -15.39 -35.15 6.60
N PRO A 512 -16.17 -35.16 7.70
CA PRO A 512 -17.02 -34.02 8.08
C PRO A 512 -16.29 -32.70 7.93
N LEU A 513 -16.89 -31.77 7.19
CA LEU A 513 -16.19 -30.61 6.65
C LEU A 513 -16.77 -29.31 7.19
N HIS A 514 -15.92 -28.50 7.82
CA HIS A 514 -16.27 -27.16 8.26
C HIS A 514 -15.48 -26.11 7.47
N VAL A 515 -16.15 -25.12 6.91
CA VAL A 515 -15.53 -24.05 6.13
C VAL A 515 -15.72 -22.71 6.83
N TRP A 516 -14.64 -22.04 7.17
CA TRP A 516 -14.65 -20.73 7.85
C TRP A 516 -13.97 -19.67 6.99
N ALA A 517 -14.79 -18.86 6.30
CA ALA A 517 -14.33 -17.74 5.51
C ALA A 517 -14.28 -16.48 6.39
N LEU A 518 -13.07 -15.99 6.70
CA LEU A 518 -12.81 -14.94 7.67
C LEU A 518 -12.39 -13.64 6.97
N ASP A 519 -13.35 -12.76 6.71
CA ASP A 519 -13.23 -11.51 5.96
C ASP A 519 -12.48 -11.68 4.64
N THR A 520 -12.90 -12.70 3.89
CA THR A 520 -12.31 -13.09 2.62
C THR A 520 -13.30 -13.02 1.46
N THR A 521 -14.51 -12.49 1.63
CA THR A 521 -15.58 -12.41 0.59
C THR A 521 -15.31 -11.36 -0.50
N TYR A 522 -14.11 -11.32 -1.08
CA TYR A 522 -13.79 -10.37 -2.17
C TYR A 522 -14.37 -10.81 -3.53
N SER A 523 -14.82 -12.05 -3.61
CA SER A 523 -15.65 -12.63 -4.68
C SER A 523 -16.94 -13.21 -4.09
N ALA A 524 -17.91 -13.51 -4.94
CA ALA A 524 -19.15 -14.20 -4.56
C ALA A 524 -19.62 -15.17 -5.66
N PRO A 525 -18.93 -16.30 -5.90
CA PRO A 525 -19.42 -17.33 -6.83
C PRO A 525 -20.56 -18.13 -6.20
N ILE A 526 -21.72 -17.48 -6.01
CA ILE A 526 -22.88 -18.03 -5.28
C ILE A 526 -23.38 -19.35 -5.89
N ALA A 527 -23.30 -19.53 -7.20
CA ALA A 527 -23.69 -20.77 -7.87
C ALA A 527 -22.80 -21.95 -7.46
N ASP A 528 -21.47 -21.78 -7.49
CA ASP A 528 -20.51 -22.82 -7.11
C ASP A 528 -20.66 -23.17 -5.62
N TRP A 529 -20.79 -22.17 -4.73
CA TRP A 529 -21.00 -22.41 -3.31
C TRP A 529 -22.33 -23.09 -3.00
N ARG A 530 -23.40 -22.74 -3.71
CA ARG A 530 -24.69 -23.44 -3.60
C ARG A 530 -24.56 -24.90 -4.01
N ALA A 531 -23.87 -25.17 -5.12
CA ALA A 531 -23.67 -26.52 -5.63
C ALA A 531 -22.77 -27.35 -4.68
N TRP A 532 -21.75 -26.75 -4.09
CA TRP A 532 -20.90 -27.40 -3.10
C TRP A 532 -21.64 -27.72 -1.81
N LEU A 533 -22.42 -26.78 -1.28
CA LEU A 533 -23.32 -27.05 -0.16
C LEU A 533 -24.29 -28.17 -0.55
N ALA A 534 -24.93 -28.13 -1.71
CA ALA A 534 -25.85 -29.18 -2.13
C ALA A 534 -25.21 -30.57 -2.32
N SER A 535 -23.91 -30.65 -2.61
CA SER A 535 -23.25 -31.93 -2.87
C SER A 535 -22.96 -32.76 -1.62
N ARG A 536 -23.08 -32.16 -0.42
CA ARG A 536 -22.75 -32.81 0.86
C ARG A 536 -23.61 -32.31 2.02
N ASP A 537 -24.19 -33.24 2.77
CA ASP A 537 -24.99 -32.97 3.97
C ASP A 537 -24.14 -32.67 5.22
N ASP A 538 -22.91 -33.20 5.26
CA ASP A 538 -21.93 -33.01 6.34
C ASP A 538 -21.05 -31.75 6.23
N LEU A 539 -21.29 -30.90 5.21
CA LEU A 539 -20.61 -29.64 5.02
C LEU A 539 -21.33 -28.50 5.75
N LEU A 540 -20.63 -27.87 6.71
CA LEU A 540 -21.08 -26.67 7.41
C LEU A 540 -20.15 -25.49 7.11
N ALA A 541 -20.70 -24.36 6.68
CA ALA A 541 -19.96 -23.16 6.35
C ALA A 541 -20.32 -22.01 7.30
N THR A 542 -19.33 -21.22 7.70
CA THR A 542 -19.52 -19.95 8.41
C THR A 542 -18.71 -18.86 7.72
N ILE A 543 -19.38 -17.78 7.34
CA ILE A 543 -18.75 -16.64 6.68
C ILE A 543 -18.83 -15.44 7.60
N VAL A 544 -17.68 -15.03 8.11
CA VAL A 544 -17.50 -13.78 8.85
C VAL A 544 -17.04 -12.73 7.86
N TYR A 545 -17.73 -11.62 7.71
CA TYR A 545 -17.33 -10.58 6.74
C TYR A 545 -17.49 -9.18 7.31
N ARG A 546 -16.60 -8.27 6.94
CA ARG A 546 -16.67 -6.88 7.40
C ARG A 546 -17.54 -6.05 6.46
N HIS A 547 -18.47 -5.28 7.03
CA HIS A 547 -19.30 -4.33 6.30
C HIS A 547 -19.09 -2.91 6.85
N GLY A 548 -19.55 -1.91 6.09
CA GLY A 548 -19.36 -0.50 6.38
C GLY A 548 -18.58 0.18 5.27
N THR A 549 -18.21 1.44 5.53
CA THR A 549 -17.54 2.27 4.54
C THR A 549 -16.11 2.62 4.95
N TYR A 550 -15.25 2.82 3.96
CA TYR A 550 -13.92 3.37 4.14
C TYR A 550 -13.73 4.59 3.24
N ARG A 551 -12.84 5.49 3.64
CA ARG A 551 -12.41 6.62 2.81
C ARG A 551 -10.97 6.38 2.40
N THR A 552 -10.73 6.36 1.10
CA THR A 552 -9.36 6.39 0.58
C THR A 552 -8.74 7.74 0.94
N GLN A 553 -7.47 7.75 1.33
CA GLN A 553 -6.74 8.97 1.63
C GLN A 553 -6.85 9.96 0.46
N GLY A 554 -7.33 11.19 0.73
CA GLY A 554 -7.57 12.21 -0.29
C GLY A 554 -8.94 12.16 -0.99
N SER A 555 -9.81 11.20 -0.65
CA SER A 555 -11.19 11.10 -1.18
C SER A 555 -12.21 11.55 -0.13
N ALA A 556 -13.11 12.46 -0.50
CA ALA A 556 -14.27 12.84 0.32
C ALA A 556 -15.40 11.78 0.27
N ILE A 557 -15.40 10.93 -0.77
CA ILE A 557 -16.41 9.90 -0.99
C ILE A 557 -16.08 8.67 -0.13
N ALA A 558 -17.04 8.28 0.70
CA ALA A 558 -17.04 7.01 1.44
C ALA A 558 -17.42 5.87 0.47
N ARG A 559 -16.65 4.78 0.50
CA ARG A 559 -16.86 3.58 -0.32
C ARG A 559 -17.24 2.41 0.56
N GLU A 560 -18.17 1.58 0.13
CA GLU A 560 -18.46 0.33 0.84
C GLU A 560 -17.30 -0.65 0.71
N LEU A 561 -17.11 -1.46 1.75
CA LEU A 561 -16.15 -2.55 1.74
C LEU A 561 -16.66 -3.67 0.82
N THR A 562 -15.81 -4.11 -0.11
CA THR A 562 -16.12 -5.20 -1.04
C THR A 562 -16.53 -6.49 -0.34
N THR A 563 -15.89 -6.83 0.78
CA THR A 563 -16.27 -7.99 1.61
C THR A 563 -17.68 -7.85 2.19
N GLY A 564 -18.11 -6.62 2.47
CA GLY A 564 -19.47 -6.27 2.87
C GLY A 564 -20.50 -6.53 1.77
N VAL A 565 -20.26 -5.95 0.59
CA VAL A 565 -21.16 -6.07 -0.58
C VAL A 565 -21.37 -7.53 -0.97
N ASN A 566 -20.27 -8.27 -1.16
CA ASN A 566 -20.34 -9.68 -1.53
C ASN A 566 -20.83 -10.56 -0.37
N GLY A 567 -20.52 -10.20 0.88
CA GLY A 567 -21.04 -10.89 2.06
C GLY A 567 -22.56 -10.88 2.14
N GLN A 568 -23.21 -9.81 1.66
CA GLN A 568 -24.67 -9.77 1.53
C GLN A 568 -25.21 -10.76 0.50
N ALA A 569 -24.49 -11.02 -0.60
CA ALA A 569 -24.88 -12.05 -1.57
C ALA A 569 -24.86 -13.45 -0.93
N PHE A 570 -23.87 -13.73 -0.09
CA PHE A 570 -23.83 -14.97 0.71
C PHE A 570 -24.93 -15.02 1.77
N ALA A 571 -25.32 -13.88 2.36
CA ALA A 571 -26.46 -13.83 3.27
C ALA A 571 -27.78 -14.22 2.60
N LYS A 572 -27.98 -13.86 1.33
CA LYS A 572 -29.13 -14.34 0.55
C LYS A 572 -29.06 -15.85 0.31
N LEU A 573 -27.87 -16.41 0.07
CA LEU A 573 -27.68 -17.87 -0.06
C LEU A 573 -27.97 -18.60 1.26
N ALA A 574 -27.61 -18.02 2.40
CA ALA A 574 -27.81 -18.63 3.71
C ALA A 574 -29.29 -18.91 4.01
N LEU A 575 -30.20 -18.05 3.52
CA LEU A 575 -31.66 -18.23 3.66
C LEU A 575 -32.17 -19.54 3.05
N SER A 576 -31.52 -20.03 1.98
CA SER A 576 -31.88 -21.29 1.32
C SER A 576 -30.94 -22.46 1.66
N ALA A 577 -29.97 -22.26 2.56
CA ALA A 577 -28.96 -23.27 2.90
C ALA A 577 -29.38 -24.22 4.04
N HIS A 578 -30.61 -24.11 4.56
CA HIS A 578 -31.16 -24.96 5.64
C HIS A 578 -30.24 -25.07 6.87
N GLY A 579 -29.69 -23.95 7.33
CA GLY A 579 -28.81 -23.90 8.51
C GLY A 579 -27.37 -24.35 8.28
N ARG A 580 -27.01 -24.80 7.06
CA ARG A 580 -25.66 -25.26 6.72
C ARG A 580 -24.69 -24.13 6.35
N LEU A 581 -25.20 -22.92 6.13
CA LEU A 581 -24.40 -21.71 5.94
C LEU A 581 -24.82 -20.67 6.97
N ALA A 582 -23.90 -20.30 7.86
CA ALA A 582 -24.06 -19.25 8.83
C ALA A 582 -23.33 -17.97 8.40
N MET A 583 -23.93 -16.82 8.64
CA MET A 583 -23.35 -15.51 8.30
C MET A 583 -23.12 -14.69 9.56
N MET A 584 -21.96 -14.06 9.64
CA MET A 584 -21.58 -13.17 10.74
C MET A 584 -21.09 -11.84 10.17
N PRO A 585 -22.00 -10.85 9.94
CA PRO A 585 -21.60 -9.51 9.57
C PRO A 585 -20.88 -8.83 10.73
N VAL A 586 -19.78 -8.14 10.42
CA VAL A 586 -18.96 -7.42 11.40
C VAL A 586 -18.79 -5.97 10.98
N ASP A 587 -19.13 -5.04 11.86
CA ASP A 587 -18.86 -3.62 11.61
C ASP A 587 -17.35 -3.38 11.50
N ALA A 588 -16.93 -2.83 10.36
CA ALA A 588 -15.54 -2.55 10.06
C ALA A 588 -14.87 -1.55 11.01
N GLY A 589 -15.64 -0.71 11.70
CA GLY A 589 -15.17 0.20 12.73
C GLY A 589 -14.93 -0.48 14.09
N ARG A 590 -15.50 -1.66 14.33
CA ARG A 590 -15.38 -2.40 15.61
C ARG A 590 -14.22 -3.39 15.61
N VAL A 591 -14.05 -4.14 14.52
CA VAL A 591 -12.98 -5.14 14.40
C VAL A 591 -12.18 -4.84 13.15
N ALA A 592 -10.86 -4.72 13.29
CA ALA A 592 -9.95 -4.51 12.16
C ALA A 592 -9.86 -5.77 11.27
N HIS A 593 -9.59 -5.59 9.97
CA HIS A 593 -9.46 -6.68 8.98
C HIS A 593 -8.68 -7.88 9.52
N CYS A 594 -7.46 -7.65 9.99
CA CYS A 594 -6.55 -8.72 10.43
C CYS A 594 -6.81 -9.24 11.84
N ALA A 595 -7.69 -8.58 12.61
CA ALA A 595 -8.11 -9.06 13.92
C ALA A 595 -9.24 -10.10 13.83
N ILE A 596 -9.90 -10.23 12.67
CA ILE A 596 -11.03 -11.15 12.47
C ILE A 596 -10.67 -12.59 12.87
N PRO A 597 -9.55 -13.19 12.45
CA PRO A 597 -9.26 -14.58 12.82
C PRO A 597 -9.07 -14.77 14.32
N ALA A 598 -8.24 -13.94 14.97
CA ALA A 598 -8.02 -14.04 16.41
C ALA A 598 -9.28 -13.75 17.24
N THR A 599 -10.20 -12.91 16.72
CA THR A 599 -11.45 -12.56 17.41
C THR A 599 -12.49 -13.67 17.31
N TYR A 600 -12.63 -14.29 16.13
CA TYR A 600 -13.76 -15.19 15.85
C TYR A 600 -13.39 -16.68 15.89
N LEU A 601 -12.13 -17.07 15.65
CA LEU A 601 -11.73 -18.48 15.72
C LEU A 601 -12.01 -19.12 17.09
N PRO A 602 -11.76 -18.48 18.25
CA PRO A 602 -12.11 -19.08 19.55
C PRO A 602 -13.59 -19.44 19.66
N ARG A 603 -14.47 -18.54 19.20
CA ARG A 603 -15.91 -18.76 19.20
C ARG A 603 -16.31 -19.88 18.24
N LEU A 604 -15.71 -19.93 17.05
CA LEU A 604 -16.00 -20.98 16.06
C LEU A 604 -15.52 -22.36 16.54
N LEU A 605 -14.35 -22.44 17.17
CA LEU A 605 -13.81 -23.66 17.78
C LEU A 605 -14.66 -24.15 18.96
N ALA A 606 -15.20 -23.23 19.76
CA ALA A 606 -16.13 -23.55 20.84
C ALA A 606 -17.51 -24.01 20.33
N ALA A 607 -17.94 -23.52 19.16
CA ALA A 607 -19.23 -23.89 18.55
C ALA A 607 -19.22 -25.24 17.83
N LEU A 608 -18.04 -25.83 17.59
CA LEU A 608 -17.93 -27.16 17.02
C LEU A 608 -18.48 -28.22 17.98
N PRO A 609 -19.18 -29.27 17.48
CA PRO A 609 -19.71 -30.34 18.33
C PRO A 609 -18.65 -30.91 19.28
N ALA A 610 -19.05 -31.20 20.53
CA ALA A 610 -18.17 -31.71 21.57
C ALA A 610 -17.37 -32.93 21.08
N TRP A 611 -16.09 -32.98 21.43
CA TRP A 611 -15.22 -34.09 21.07
C TRP A 611 -15.53 -35.28 21.99
N HIS A 612 -16.13 -36.33 21.45
CA HIS A 612 -16.31 -37.61 22.13
C HIS A 612 -15.25 -38.60 21.63
N GLY A 613 -13.99 -38.41 22.04
CA GLY A 613 -12.92 -39.38 21.84
C GLY A 613 -12.74 -40.22 23.11
N GLU A 614 -12.94 -41.53 22.99
CA GLU A 614 -12.74 -42.61 23.98
C GLU A 614 -12.21 -42.19 25.38
N ALA A 615 -13.12 -41.77 26.25
CA ALA A 615 -13.02 -41.87 27.70
C ALA A 615 -14.44 -41.73 28.29
N ASP A 616 -15.20 -42.83 28.26
CA ASP A 616 -16.17 -43.24 29.30
C ASP A 616 -17.03 -44.39 28.76
N ALA A 617 -16.38 -45.54 28.63
CA ALA A 617 -17.04 -46.83 28.75
C ALA A 617 -16.79 -47.33 30.17
N GLN A 618 -17.41 -46.69 31.17
CA GLN A 618 -17.77 -47.25 32.50
C GLN A 618 -18.22 -46.15 33.47
N ALA A 619 -19.50 -45.79 33.41
CA ALA A 619 -20.27 -45.38 34.59
C ALA A 619 -21.75 -45.51 34.26
N GLU A 620 -22.33 -46.66 34.62
CA GLU A 620 -23.77 -46.82 34.67
C GLU A 620 -24.38 -45.85 35.69
N GLY A 621 -25.48 -45.22 35.28
CA GLY A 621 -26.64 -44.93 36.10
C GLY A 621 -26.54 -43.72 37.04
N TYR A 622 -27.18 -42.61 36.66
CA TYR A 622 -28.11 -41.92 37.55
C TYR A 622 -29.12 -41.10 36.71
N ASN A 623 -30.39 -41.32 37.01
CA ASN A 623 -31.55 -40.67 36.42
C ASN A 623 -31.95 -39.48 37.33
N ALA A 624 -32.11 -38.28 36.77
CA ALA A 624 -32.83 -37.14 37.36
C ALA A 624 -33.01 -36.09 36.25
N SER A 625 -34.15 -36.12 35.55
CA SER A 625 -35.32 -35.26 35.78
C SER A 625 -35.10 -33.79 35.40
N LEU A 626 -35.91 -33.39 34.42
CA LEU A 626 -36.26 -32.04 33.97
C LEU A 626 -36.35 -31.03 35.12
N ASP A 627 -35.89 -29.81 34.87
CA ASP A 627 -36.71 -28.62 35.08
C ASP A 627 -36.29 -27.53 34.10
N GLU A 628 -37.34 -26.86 33.62
CA GLU A 628 -37.39 -25.84 32.58
C GLU A 628 -36.96 -24.46 33.11
N ASP A 629 -36.89 -23.52 32.17
CA ASP A 629 -36.98 -22.06 32.34
C ASP A 629 -35.69 -21.21 32.21
N GLU A 630 -35.66 -20.58 31.03
CA GLU A 630 -35.59 -19.12 30.78
C GLU A 630 -34.30 -18.45 30.28
N ASP A 631 -34.55 -17.60 29.26
CA ASP A 631 -33.77 -16.51 28.69
C ASP A 631 -32.69 -16.76 27.63
N VAL A 632 -33.16 -17.11 26.41
CA VAL A 632 -32.48 -16.78 25.15
C VAL A 632 -33.42 -16.07 24.17
N ALA A 633 -33.96 -14.92 24.61
CA ALA A 633 -34.77 -14.04 23.76
C ALA A 633 -34.23 -12.60 23.81
N SER A 634 -33.14 -12.36 23.09
CA SER A 634 -32.71 -11.02 22.67
C SER A 634 -31.74 -11.19 21.51
N LEU A 635 -31.88 -10.35 20.48
CA LEU A 635 -31.10 -10.31 19.22
C LEU A 635 -31.71 -10.98 17.98
N ALA A 636 -33.03 -11.03 17.89
CA ALA A 636 -33.73 -11.06 16.61
C ALA A 636 -34.66 -9.84 16.53
N ASN A 637 -34.12 -8.69 16.10
CA ASN A 637 -34.88 -7.60 15.51
C ASN A 637 -33.93 -6.62 14.82
N GLU A 638 -34.39 -6.11 13.68
CA GLU A 638 -33.72 -5.17 12.74
C GLU A 638 -33.04 -5.82 11.51
N ALA A 639 -33.84 -6.55 10.74
CA ALA A 639 -33.56 -6.85 9.33
C ALA A 639 -34.86 -6.91 8.51
N GLU A 640 -35.69 -5.86 8.56
CA GLU A 640 -36.79 -5.68 7.60
C GLU A 640 -37.03 -4.19 7.34
N ALA A 641 -36.62 -3.70 6.17
CA ALA A 641 -37.32 -2.66 5.43
C ALA A 641 -36.75 -2.53 4.01
N LEU A 642 -37.67 -2.51 3.03
CA LEU A 642 -37.54 -2.09 1.63
C LEU A 642 -37.22 -3.19 0.61
N ASP A 643 -38.25 -4.03 0.41
CA ASP A 643 -38.64 -4.58 -0.88
C ASP A 643 -39.44 -3.53 -1.68
N ALA A 644 -39.18 -3.45 -2.99
CA ALA A 644 -40.13 -3.28 -4.11
C ALA A 644 -39.46 -2.55 -5.30
N GLY A 645 -39.42 -3.20 -6.46
CA GLY A 645 -39.25 -2.52 -7.74
C GLY A 645 -38.46 -3.29 -8.81
N ASP A 646 -39.20 -4.13 -9.53
CA ASP A 646 -38.87 -4.96 -10.70
C ASP A 646 -38.11 -4.24 -11.85
N GLU A 647 -37.16 -4.93 -12.49
CA GLU A 647 -37.21 -5.31 -13.91
C GLU A 647 -35.84 -5.78 -14.45
N VAL A 648 -35.90 -6.86 -15.22
CA VAL A 648 -34.80 -7.65 -15.77
C VAL A 648 -34.29 -7.01 -17.06
N ALA A 649 -32.99 -6.71 -17.13
CA ALA A 649 -32.30 -6.46 -18.39
C ALA A 649 -30.92 -7.13 -18.38
N GLN A 650 -30.78 -8.15 -19.23
CA GLN A 650 -29.52 -8.76 -19.65
C GLN A 650 -28.75 -7.74 -20.50
N ASP A 651 -27.47 -7.51 -20.20
CA ASP A 651 -26.59 -6.81 -21.14
C ASP A 651 -25.17 -7.38 -21.06
N GLU A 652 -24.85 -8.17 -22.08
CA GLU A 652 -23.50 -8.61 -22.44
C GLU A 652 -22.87 -7.51 -23.31
N GLY A 653 -21.69 -7.00 -22.91
CA GLY A 653 -21.02 -5.95 -23.69
C GLY A 653 -19.73 -5.46 -23.05
N GLY A 654 -18.68 -6.28 -23.09
CA GLY A 654 -17.34 -5.88 -22.67
C GLY A 654 -16.60 -5.11 -23.78
N ASP A 655 -16.69 -3.77 -23.76
CA ASP A 655 -15.95 -2.90 -24.68
C ASP A 655 -14.57 -2.47 -24.11
N ALA A 656 -13.57 -2.58 -24.98
CA ALA A 656 -12.15 -2.32 -24.74
C ALA A 656 -11.85 -0.81 -24.78
N THR A 657 -11.82 -0.16 -23.61
CA THR A 657 -11.31 1.23 -23.48
C THR A 657 -10.35 1.40 -22.29
N ALA A 658 -9.28 0.62 -22.26
CA ALA A 658 -8.17 0.78 -21.31
C ALA A 658 -7.21 1.91 -21.73
N ARG A 659 -7.67 3.16 -21.66
CA ARG A 659 -6.77 4.34 -21.62
C ARG A 659 -6.68 4.78 -20.15
N PHE A 660 -5.54 4.51 -19.52
CA PHE A 660 -5.17 4.77 -18.10
C PHE A 660 -5.66 3.77 -17.03
N ASP A 661 -5.46 2.46 -17.16
CA ASP A 661 -5.51 1.62 -15.96
C ASP A 661 -4.28 1.91 -15.09
N ALA A 662 -4.52 2.65 -14.00
CA ALA A 662 -3.52 2.88 -12.97
C ALA A 662 -4.25 2.91 -11.63
N PHE A 663 -4.51 1.73 -11.08
CA PHE A 663 -4.27 1.45 -9.68
C PHE A 663 -3.89 -0.03 -9.58
N ASN A 664 -2.68 -0.27 -9.08
CA ASN A 664 -2.03 -1.57 -8.84
C ASN A 664 -1.20 -2.16 -9.99
N ASP A 665 -0.19 -1.40 -10.43
CA ASP A 665 0.96 -1.96 -11.14
C ASP A 665 2.22 -1.81 -10.27
N SER A 666 2.98 -2.90 -10.13
CA SER A 666 4.21 -3.03 -9.34
C SER A 666 5.40 -2.23 -9.90
N ARG A 667 5.16 -1.27 -10.80
CA ARG A 667 6.15 -0.36 -11.42
C ARG A 667 6.39 0.93 -10.62
N ASP A 668 5.83 1.07 -9.43
CA ASP A 668 5.84 2.31 -8.63
C ASP A 668 7.05 2.47 -7.66
N LEU A 669 8.02 1.57 -7.68
CA LEU A 669 9.12 1.56 -6.68
C LEU A 669 10.48 2.15 -7.12
N ALA A 670 10.63 2.68 -8.33
CA ALA A 670 11.95 3.11 -8.85
C ALA A 670 12.10 4.60 -9.25
N TRP A 671 11.23 5.51 -8.80
CA TRP A 671 11.22 6.90 -9.31
C TRP A 671 11.14 8.00 -8.24
N GLY A 672 11.80 7.79 -7.11
CA GLY A 672 11.83 8.71 -5.97
C GLY A 672 13.09 9.57 -5.83
N ALA A 673 13.75 9.99 -6.91
CA ALA A 673 14.84 10.98 -6.83
C ALA A 673 15.04 11.72 -8.16
N ALA A 674 14.73 13.02 -8.14
CA ALA A 674 15.00 14.08 -9.13
C ALA A 674 13.72 14.75 -9.69
N SER A 675 13.24 15.79 -8.99
CA SER A 675 12.71 17.03 -9.60
C SER A 675 12.23 17.99 -8.51
N THR A 676 13.15 18.39 -7.63
CA THR A 676 13.08 19.65 -6.89
C THR A 676 14.45 20.28 -6.94
N GLU A 677 14.86 20.70 -8.13
CA GLU A 677 15.86 21.75 -8.27
C GLU A 677 15.37 22.77 -9.29
N GLU A 678 15.65 24.02 -8.94
CA GLU A 678 15.31 25.22 -9.67
C GLU A 678 15.80 25.16 -11.12
N ALA A 679 15.01 25.76 -11.99
CA ALA A 679 15.41 26.00 -13.37
C ALA A 679 16.64 26.92 -13.41
N THR A 680 17.80 26.35 -13.71
CA THR A 680 18.86 27.03 -14.44
C THR A 680 19.16 26.24 -15.73
N PRO A 681 19.23 26.91 -16.89
CA PRO A 681 19.21 26.25 -18.20
C PRO A 681 20.58 25.64 -18.49
N ALA A 682 20.70 24.33 -18.30
CA ALA A 682 21.83 23.55 -18.79
C ALA A 682 21.42 22.85 -20.09
N SER A 683 21.91 23.42 -21.19
CA SER A 683 21.90 22.90 -22.54
C SER A 683 22.78 21.65 -22.68
N GLU A 684 22.29 20.49 -22.27
CA GLU A 684 22.97 19.21 -22.54
C GLU A 684 22.08 18.28 -23.38
N ALA A 685 22.29 18.41 -24.69
CA ALA A 685 22.15 17.41 -25.74
C ALA A 685 20.90 16.52 -25.71
N TYR A 686 19.75 17.12 -26.03
CA TYR A 686 18.99 16.54 -27.13
C TYR A 686 19.85 16.72 -28.38
N GLU A 687 20.35 15.65 -28.99
CA GLU A 687 20.70 15.71 -30.41
C GLU A 687 19.38 15.88 -31.18
N ALA A 688 18.81 17.07 -31.10
CA ALA A 688 18.01 17.60 -32.18
C ALA A 688 18.98 17.69 -33.36
N PHE A 689 18.82 16.78 -34.31
CA PHE A 689 19.28 17.06 -35.66
C PHE A 689 18.66 18.39 -36.08
N ASP A 690 19.50 19.40 -36.22
CA ASP A 690 19.14 20.71 -36.70
C ASP A 690 18.75 20.54 -38.18
N ILE A 691 17.45 20.45 -38.46
CA ILE A 691 16.91 20.36 -39.82
C ILE A 691 16.21 21.68 -40.11
N PRO A 692 16.74 22.51 -41.01
CA PRO A 692 16.02 23.66 -41.54
C PRO A 692 15.09 23.20 -42.67
N GLN A 693 13.80 23.00 -42.40
CA GLN A 693 12.77 23.01 -43.44
C GLN A 693 11.35 23.11 -42.87
N GLU A 694 10.50 23.90 -43.52
CA GLU A 694 9.07 24.10 -43.23
C GLU A 694 8.31 22.77 -43.13
N GLU A 695 8.13 22.22 -41.92
CA GLU A 695 7.16 21.15 -41.70
C GLU A 695 5.76 21.69 -42.08
N ALA A 696 5.04 20.98 -42.93
CA ALA A 696 3.65 21.27 -43.25
C ALA A 696 2.82 21.22 -41.95
N GLY A 697 2.57 22.38 -41.36
CA GLY A 697 1.71 22.50 -40.17
C GLY A 697 0.27 22.12 -40.48
N LEU A 698 -0.63 22.30 -39.51
CA LEU A 698 -2.06 22.02 -39.69
C LEU A 698 -2.77 22.94 -40.71
N ALA A 699 -2.04 23.86 -41.34
CA ALA A 699 -2.53 24.69 -42.42
C ALA A 699 -3.01 23.83 -43.60
N GLY A 700 -4.25 24.03 -44.04
CA GLY A 700 -4.86 23.24 -45.12
C GLY A 700 -5.43 21.87 -44.69
N SER A 701 -5.39 21.52 -43.40
CA SER A 701 -6.01 20.29 -42.87
C SER A 701 -7.55 20.28 -42.92
N GLY A 702 -8.16 21.45 -43.14
CA GLY A 702 -9.61 21.65 -43.08
C GLY A 702 -10.17 21.62 -41.66
N LEU A 703 -9.33 21.89 -40.65
CA LEU A 703 -9.77 22.18 -39.28
C LEU A 703 -10.18 23.65 -39.18
N THR A 704 -11.21 23.94 -38.38
CA THR A 704 -11.57 25.32 -38.00
C THR A 704 -10.49 25.93 -37.11
N ALA A 705 -10.54 27.26 -36.90
CA ALA A 705 -9.57 27.94 -36.04
C ALA A 705 -9.54 27.41 -34.60
N SER A 706 -10.69 27.04 -34.04
CA SER A 706 -10.78 26.50 -32.67
C SER A 706 -10.20 25.09 -32.58
N GLU A 707 -10.49 24.25 -33.58
CA GLU A 707 -9.95 22.89 -33.69
C GLU A 707 -8.44 22.89 -33.91
N GLN A 708 -7.94 23.72 -34.82
CA GLN A 708 -6.51 23.88 -35.05
C GLN A 708 -5.80 24.29 -33.76
N ARG A 709 -6.30 25.30 -33.05
CA ARG A 709 -5.72 25.74 -31.77
C ARG A 709 -5.74 24.64 -30.71
N ALA A 710 -6.83 23.90 -30.59
CA ALA A 710 -6.94 22.79 -29.64
C ALA A 710 -5.87 21.71 -29.91
N VAL A 711 -5.66 21.37 -31.19
CA VAL A 711 -4.63 20.41 -31.60
C VAL A 711 -3.22 20.97 -31.40
N GLU A 712 -2.96 22.22 -31.75
CA GLU A 712 -1.66 22.89 -31.56
C GLU A 712 -1.24 22.93 -30.09
N ILE A 713 -2.16 23.29 -29.19
CA ILE A 713 -1.91 23.29 -27.74
C ILE A 713 -1.59 21.88 -27.25
N THR A 714 -2.44 20.90 -27.61
CA THR A 714 -2.30 19.52 -27.12
C THR A 714 -1.02 18.88 -27.65
N SER A 715 -0.74 19.04 -28.94
CA SER A 715 0.51 18.57 -29.56
C SER A 715 1.74 19.24 -28.97
N LEU A 716 1.67 20.54 -28.62
CA LEU A 716 2.77 21.21 -27.93
C LEU A 716 3.03 20.59 -26.56
N PHE A 717 1.98 20.27 -25.78
CA PHE A 717 2.12 19.56 -24.52
C PHE A 717 2.71 18.16 -24.68
N GLU A 718 2.29 17.42 -25.70
CA GLU A 718 2.67 16.02 -25.91
C GLU A 718 4.06 15.86 -26.56
N THR A 719 4.39 16.70 -27.54
CA THR A 719 5.53 16.48 -28.46
C THR A 719 6.59 17.56 -28.38
N GLY A 720 6.32 18.65 -27.66
CA GLY A 720 7.20 19.80 -27.64
C GLY A 720 7.02 20.77 -28.82
N LYS A 721 6.24 20.39 -29.84
CA LYS A 721 5.95 21.23 -31.02
C LYS A 721 4.45 21.39 -31.25
N ALA A 722 4.01 22.60 -31.60
CA ALA A 722 2.63 22.86 -31.96
C ALA A 722 2.33 22.38 -33.39
N GLY A 723 1.40 21.45 -33.53
CA GLY A 723 0.92 20.93 -34.82
C GLY A 723 1.86 19.95 -35.53
N GLY A 724 2.86 19.40 -34.83
CA GLY A 724 3.86 18.51 -35.44
C GLY A 724 3.36 17.07 -35.65
N PHE A 725 3.45 16.55 -36.87
CA PHE A 725 3.05 15.18 -37.21
C PHE A 725 4.09 14.11 -36.83
N TYR A 726 5.31 14.51 -36.44
CA TYR A 726 6.43 13.60 -36.23
C TYR A 726 6.60 13.10 -34.80
N GLY A 727 6.17 13.85 -33.78
CA GLY A 727 6.56 13.64 -32.37
C GLY A 727 6.73 12.16 -32.02
N LEU A 728 7.98 11.71 -31.85
CA LEU A 728 8.36 10.32 -31.70
C LEU A 728 9.05 10.13 -30.36
N SER A 729 8.48 9.28 -29.51
CA SER A 729 9.02 9.01 -28.18
C SER A 729 9.24 7.51 -27.96
N SER A 730 10.29 7.22 -27.18
CA SER A 730 10.72 5.87 -26.81
C SER A 730 9.91 5.30 -25.64
N ASN A 731 10.28 4.12 -25.16
CA ASN A 731 9.62 3.41 -24.06
C ASN A 731 9.83 4.03 -22.65
N PHE A 732 10.11 5.32 -22.53
CA PHE A 732 10.40 5.96 -21.24
C PHE A 732 9.21 5.94 -20.25
N ASP A 733 7.98 5.87 -20.78
CA ASP A 733 6.72 5.79 -20.02
C ASP A 733 6.12 4.37 -19.97
N GLY A 734 6.81 3.39 -20.54
CA GLY A 734 6.37 2.00 -20.62
C GLY A 734 5.36 1.70 -21.73
N GLN A 735 5.09 2.63 -22.66
CA GLN A 735 4.12 2.43 -23.75
C GLN A 735 4.72 1.86 -25.06
N GLY A 736 6.00 1.49 -25.03
CA GLY A 736 6.74 0.94 -26.16
C GLY A 736 7.16 2.03 -27.14
N LEU A 737 6.20 2.56 -27.90
CA LEU A 737 6.44 3.61 -28.88
C LEU A 737 5.24 4.54 -28.92
N SER A 738 5.49 5.85 -28.90
CA SER A 738 4.46 6.89 -29.00
C SER A 738 4.79 7.83 -30.16
N PHE A 739 3.79 8.13 -31.00
CA PHE A 739 3.99 8.78 -32.29
C PHE A 739 2.86 9.75 -32.68
N GLY A 740 3.21 10.88 -33.29
CA GLY A 740 2.31 11.75 -34.03
C GLY A 740 1.61 12.85 -33.22
N LEU A 741 0.62 13.50 -33.84
CA LEU A 741 -0.01 14.76 -33.39
C LEU A 741 -0.47 14.77 -31.92
N VAL A 742 -0.99 13.64 -31.43
CA VAL A 742 -1.49 13.50 -30.05
C VAL A 742 -0.88 12.29 -29.34
N ASN A 743 0.33 11.91 -29.76
CA ASN A 743 1.14 10.87 -29.13
C ASN A 743 0.43 9.51 -29.08
N TRP A 744 0.01 9.01 -30.24
CA TRP A 744 -0.62 7.69 -30.38
C TRP A 744 0.37 6.60 -30.02
N THR A 745 -0.02 5.67 -29.15
CA THR A 745 0.90 4.65 -28.62
C THR A 745 0.56 3.24 -29.07
N ILE A 746 1.60 2.40 -29.22
CA ILE A 746 1.44 0.95 -29.43
C ILE A 746 0.92 0.28 -28.16
N GLY A 747 1.45 0.64 -26.98
CA GLY A 747 1.07 0.02 -25.71
C GLY A 747 -0.41 0.11 -25.38
N THR A 748 -1.08 1.21 -25.75
CA THR A 748 -2.53 1.39 -25.54
C THR A 748 -3.39 0.88 -26.69
N GLY A 749 -2.81 0.37 -27.78
CA GLY A 749 -3.57 -0.05 -28.96
C GLY A 749 -4.02 1.11 -29.87
N SER A 750 -3.61 2.35 -29.59
CA SER A 750 -4.17 3.55 -30.23
C SER A 750 -3.49 3.94 -31.55
N LEU A 751 -2.26 3.50 -31.81
CA LEU A 751 -1.54 3.76 -33.06
C LEU A 751 -1.87 2.73 -34.15
N GLN A 752 -2.20 1.50 -33.75
CA GLN A 752 -2.46 0.37 -34.63
C GLN A 752 -3.57 0.62 -35.66
N PRO A 753 -4.72 1.25 -35.32
CA PRO A 753 -5.75 1.55 -36.30
C PRO A 753 -5.25 2.48 -37.41
N LEU A 754 -4.48 3.52 -37.08
CA LEU A 754 -3.92 4.46 -38.07
C LEU A 754 -2.96 3.75 -39.03
N LEU A 755 -2.09 2.88 -38.49
CA LEU A 755 -1.14 2.11 -39.29
C LEU A 755 -1.84 1.12 -40.24
N ARG A 756 -2.89 0.44 -39.76
CA ARG A 756 -3.69 -0.48 -40.58
C ARG A 756 -4.45 0.26 -41.67
N ASP A 757 -5.04 1.41 -41.36
CA ASP A 757 -5.70 2.25 -42.36
C ASP A 757 -4.71 2.72 -43.42
N PHE A 758 -3.50 3.13 -43.03
CA PHE A 758 -2.47 3.52 -43.99
C PHE A 758 -2.04 2.35 -44.88
N ALA A 759 -1.81 1.16 -44.31
CA ALA A 759 -1.47 -0.03 -45.07
C ALA A 759 -2.57 -0.44 -46.05
N ARG A 760 -3.84 -0.34 -45.63
CA ARG A 760 -5.02 -0.69 -46.43
C ARG A 760 -5.28 0.32 -47.55
N GLU A 761 -5.26 1.61 -47.24
CA GLU A 761 -5.62 2.68 -48.17
C GLU A 761 -4.44 3.06 -49.09
N ASN A 762 -3.20 2.82 -48.65
CA ASN A 762 -1.99 3.25 -49.35
C ASN A 762 -0.89 2.16 -49.35
N PRO A 763 -1.16 0.94 -49.86
CA PRO A 763 -0.23 -0.20 -49.75
C PRO A 763 1.13 0.05 -50.42
N ALA A 764 1.18 0.80 -51.53
CA ALA A 764 2.43 1.17 -52.18
C ALA A 764 3.28 2.12 -51.31
N ARG A 765 2.65 3.09 -50.64
CA ARG A 765 3.32 4.03 -49.73
C ARG A 765 3.78 3.32 -48.45
N TRP A 766 3.00 2.36 -47.95
CA TRP A 766 3.39 1.52 -46.82
C TRP A 766 4.75 0.84 -47.07
N VAL A 767 4.92 0.21 -48.22
CA VAL A 767 6.19 -0.43 -48.60
C VAL A 767 7.32 0.59 -48.73
N GLN A 768 7.06 1.77 -49.27
CA GLN A 768 8.07 2.85 -49.37
C GLN A 768 8.50 3.37 -47.99
N VAL A 769 7.56 3.48 -47.04
CA VAL A 769 7.84 3.95 -45.67
C VAL A 769 8.66 2.92 -44.90
N PHE A 770 8.18 1.67 -44.82
CA PHE A 770 8.76 0.64 -43.94
C PHE A 770 9.79 -0.27 -44.61
N GLY A 771 10.01 -0.13 -45.92
CA GLY A 771 11.10 -0.80 -46.64
C GLY A 771 11.12 -2.33 -46.40
N PRO A 772 12.29 -2.92 -46.07
CA PRO A 772 12.42 -4.36 -45.84
C PRO A 772 11.51 -4.92 -44.73
N ASP A 773 11.15 -4.11 -43.74
CA ASP A 773 10.31 -4.54 -42.61
C ASP A 773 8.80 -4.42 -42.91
N ALA A 774 8.41 -3.88 -44.07
CA ALA A 774 7.02 -3.58 -44.40
C ALA A 774 6.09 -4.80 -44.27
N SER A 775 6.50 -5.97 -44.79
CA SER A 775 5.67 -7.18 -44.74
C SER A 775 5.52 -7.72 -43.32
N ARG A 776 6.63 -7.86 -42.59
CA ARG A 776 6.64 -8.37 -41.21
C ARG A 776 5.89 -7.43 -40.26
N PHE A 777 6.08 -6.12 -40.42
CA PHE A 777 5.42 -5.14 -39.56
C PHE A 777 3.92 -5.09 -39.84
N LEU A 778 3.50 -5.24 -41.11
CA LEU A 778 2.09 -5.33 -41.46
C LEU A 778 1.44 -6.58 -40.88
N GLU A 779 2.10 -7.74 -40.97
CA GLU A 779 1.60 -8.98 -40.37
C GLU A 779 1.38 -8.81 -38.86
N LEU A 780 2.35 -8.21 -38.17
CA LEU A 780 2.27 -7.95 -36.73
C LEU A 780 1.11 -7.00 -36.38
N ILE A 781 0.96 -5.89 -37.12
CA ILE A 781 -0.02 -4.84 -36.80
C ILE A 781 -1.45 -5.22 -37.20
N ASN A 782 -1.62 -6.15 -38.15
CA ASN A 782 -2.93 -6.63 -38.58
C ASN A 782 -3.62 -7.51 -37.55
N ARG A 783 -2.86 -8.21 -36.70
CA ARG A 783 -3.41 -9.03 -35.62
C ARG A 783 -4.20 -8.15 -34.64
N LYS A 784 -5.40 -8.59 -34.28
CA LYS A 784 -6.32 -7.88 -33.38
C LYS A 784 -6.46 -8.64 -32.05
N GLY A 785 -7.03 -7.99 -31.05
CA GLY A 785 -7.27 -8.57 -29.73
C GLY A 785 -6.16 -8.25 -28.71
N THR A 786 -6.48 -8.48 -27.44
CA THR A 786 -5.62 -8.09 -26.31
C THR A 786 -4.25 -8.75 -26.36
N ASP A 787 -4.17 -10.01 -26.79
CA ASP A 787 -2.91 -10.75 -26.91
C ASP A 787 -2.01 -10.19 -28.01
N ALA A 788 -2.60 -9.87 -29.16
CA ALA A 788 -1.90 -9.23 -30.26
C ALA A 788 -1.35 -7.85 -29.86
N VAL A 789 -2.12 -7.05 -29.10
CA VAL A 789 -1.65 -5.75 -28.59
C VAL A 789 -0.47 -5.94 -27.63
N ARG A 790 -0.50 -6.97 -26.76
CA ARG A 790 0.64 -7.30 -25.89
C ARG A 790 1.87 -7.73 -26.68
N GLU A 791 1.70 -8.53 -27.73
CA GLU A 791 2.79 -8.93 -28.62
C GLU A 791 3.40 -7.72 -29.35
N GLN A 792 2.54 -6.85 -29.91
CA GLN A 792 2.96 -5.62 -30.58
C GLN A 792 3.68 -4.67 -29.62
N HIS A 793 3.19 -4.54 -28.39
CA HIS A 793 3.83 -3.73 -27.34
C HIS A 793 5.21 -4.28 -26.98
N ARG A 794 5.32 -5.59 -26.74
CA ARG A 794 6.60 -6.25 -26.52
C ARG A 794 7.56 -6.04 -27.69
N PHE A 795 7.06 -6.19 -28.92
CA PHE A 795 7.85 -5.90 -30.12
C PHE A 795 8.34 -4.45 -30.15
N ALA A 796 7.51 -3.47 -29.79
CA ALA A 796 7.94 -2.08 -29.70
C ALA A 796 9.06 -1.91 -28.66
N VAL A 797 8.92 -2.51 -27.48
CA VAL A 797 9.93 -2.44 -26.41
C VAL A 797 11.25 -3.09 -26.83
N GLU A 798 11.21 -4.31 -27.37
CA GLU A 798 12.40 -5.12 -27.63
C GLU A 798 13.04 -4.83 -29.00
N GLN A 799 12.21 -4.50 -30.00
CA GLN A 799 12.64 -4.43 -31.40
C GLN A 799 12.67 -3.01 -31.97
N MET A 800 11.98 -2.05 -31.35
CA MET A 800 12.02 -0.64 -31.79
C MET A 800 12.85 0.24 -30.87
N ASN A 801 13.09 -0.18 -29.63
CA ASN A 801 13.84 0.60 -28.66
C ASN A 801 15.19 -0.04 -28.30
N THR A 802 16.03 0.76 -27.65
CA THR A 802 17.27 0.33 -26.99
C THR A 802 17.34 1.06 -25.65
N ALA A 803 17.76 0.35 -24.61
CA ALA A 803 18.03 0.90 -23.30
C ALA A 803 19.54 1.01 -23.10
N SER A 804 20.01 2.19 -22.68
CA SER A 804 21.39 2.42 -22.24
C SER A 804 21.41 2.94 -20.81
N THR A 805 22.55 2.84 -20.13
CA THR A 805 22.72 3.38 -18.78
C THR A 805 23.19 4.83 -18.87
N GLY A 806 22.39 5.77 -18.38
CA GLY A 806 22.77 7.18 -18.31
C GLY A 806 23.81 7.46 -17.21
N ALA A 807 24.37 8.67 -17.20
CA ALA A 807 25.45 9.10 -16.29
C ALA A 807 25.15 8.97 -14.77
N ARG A 808 23.89 8.70 -14.39
CA ARG A 808 23.42 8.51 -13.01
C ARG A 808 22.86 7.11 -12.76
N GLY A 809 23.25 6.11 -13.56
CA GLY A 809 22.80 4.72 -13.42
C GLY A 809 21.34 4.45 -13.86
N LYS A 810 20.63 5.44 -14.42
CA LYS A 810 19.22 5.28 -14.86
C LYS A 810 19.12 4.79 -16.31
N PRO A 811 18.15 3.92 -16.65
CA PRO A 811 17.92 3.50 -18.02
C PRO A 811 17.40 4.67 -18.88
N VAL A 812 18.11 4.93 -19.97
CA VAL A 812 17.75 5.89 -21.02
C VAL A 812 17.25 5.10 -22.23
N TRP A 813 16.01 5.34 -22.62
CA TRP A 813 15.38 4.67 -23.75
C TRP A 813 15.49 5.52 -25.01
N THR A 814 15.96 4.92 -26.10
CA THR A 814 16.03 5.55 -27.43
C THR A 814 15.40 4.65 -28.48
N VAL A 815 14.67 5.23 -29.44
CA VAL A 815 14.19 4.48 -30.60
C VAL A 815 15.38 4.20 -31.53
N ARG A 816 15.56 2.96 -31.95
CA ARG A 816 16.70 2.54 -32.78
C ARG A 816 16.39 2.65 -34.27
N GLN A 817 17.42 2.72 -35.11
CA GLN A 817 17.27 2.52 -36.56
C GLN A 817 16.87 1.05 -36.86
N PRO A 818 16.10 0.79 -37.95
CA PRO A 818 15.59 1.73 -38.94
C PRO A 818 14.29 2.47 -38.55
N TRP A 819 13.74 2.20 -37.37
CA TRP A 819 12.42 2.70 -36.94
C TRP A 819 12.33 4.22 -36.85
N VAL A 820 13.39 4.90 -36.40
CA VAL A 820 13.46 6.37 -36.43
C VAL A 820 13.25 6.90 -37.85
N GLY A 821 13.91 6.29 -38.84
CA GLY A 821 13.78 6.65 -40.25
C GLY A 821 12.40 6.31 -40.82
N TYR A 822 11.82 5.17 -40.45
CA TYR A 822 10.47 4.78 -40.86
C TYR A 822 9.41 5.75 -40.37
N PHE A 823 9.40 6.05 -39.08
CA PHE A 823 8.42 6.97 -38.50
C PHE A 823 8.64 8.42 -38.94
N ARG A 824 9.86 8.81 -39.32
CA ARG A 824 10.12 10.11 -39.96
C ARG A 824 9.44 10.20 -41.32
N ARG A 825 9.71 9.24 -42.20
CA ARG A 825 9.04 9.18 -43.52
C ARG A 825 7.53 9.10 -43.39
N LEU A 826 7.03 8.33 -42.42
CA LEU A 826 5.60 8.23 -42.14
C LEU A 826 4.98 9.59 -41.76
N SER A 827 5.70 10.41 -40.99
CA SER A 827 5.21 11.74 -40.59
C SER A 827 5.19 12.76 -41.72
N GLU A 828 6.06 12.59 -42.71
CA GLU A 828 6.18 13.45 -43.90
C GLU A 828 5.19 13.03 -45.00
N ASP A 829 4.65 11.81 -44.94
CA ASP A 829 3.69 11.31 -45.93
C ASP A 829 2.32 11.98 -45.77
N THR A 830 1.89 12.70 -46.80
CA THR A 830 0.65 13.48 -46.80
C THR A 830 -0.61 12.64 -46.61
N ALA A 831 -0.63 11.38 -47.08
CA ALA A 831 -1.76 10.48 -46.87
C ALA A 831 -1.83 10.04 -45.40
N PHE A 832 -0.69 9.78 -44.77
CA PHE A 832 -0.67 9.48 -43.33
C PHE A 832 -1.04 10.71 -42.47
N GLN A 833 -0.61 11.91 -42.85
CA GLN A 833 -1.03 13.16 -42.18
C GLN A 833 -2.56 13.31 -42.22
N GLN A 834 -3.19 13.03 -43.36
CA GLN A 834 -4.66 13.05 -43.48
C GLN A 834 -5.33 12.00 -42.59
N ILE A 835 -4.74 10.80 -42.47
CA ILE A 835 -5.22 9.77 -41.52
C ILE A 835 -5.11 10.27 -40.08
N GLN A 836 -3.98 10.87 -39.67
CA GLN A 836 -3.86 11.45 -38.33
C GLN A 836 -4.94 12.51 -38.07
N VAL A 837 -5.17 13.42 -39.02
CA VAL A 837 -6.24 14.44 -38.92
C VAL A 837 -7.62 13.80 -38.82
N ARG A 838 -7.90 12.72 -39.58
CA ARG A 838 -9.16 11.97 -39.51
C ARG A 838 -9.41 11.41 -38.11
N TYR A 839 -8.42 10.78 -37.49
CA TYR A 839 -8.54 10.27 -36.11
C TYR A 839 -8.61 11.39 -35.06
N VAL A 840 -7.96 12.53 -35.30
CA VAL A 840 -8.08 13.71 -34.44
C VAL A 840 -9.49 14.32 -34.50
N ARG A 841 -10.16 14.31 -35.67
CA ARG A 841 -11.55 14.77 -35.81
C ARG A 841 -12.51 14.01 -34.90
N ASP A 842 -12.32 12.71 -34.71
CA ASP A 842 -13.12 11.94 -33.75
C ASP A 842 -12.96 12.44 -32.31
N LEU A 843 -11.73 12.82 -31.93
CA LEU A 843 -11.44 13.37 -30.61
C LEU A 843 -12.05 14.77 -30.46
N LEU A 844 -11.99 15.59 -31.51
CA LEU A 844 -12.62 16.92 -31.56
C LEU A 844 -14.15 16.83 -31.45
N ALA A 845 -14.78 15.90 -32.18
CA ALA A 845 -16.22 15.65 -32.07
C ALA A 845 -16.61 15.25 -30.64
N ARG A 846 -15.77 14.46 -29.97
CA ARG A 846 -16.00 14.11 -28.56
C ARG A 846 -15.78 15.28 -27.60
N ALA A 847 -14.85 16.19 -27.91
CA ALA A 847 -14.67 17.44 -27.16
C ALA A 847 -15.90 18.34 -27.27
N ASP A 848 -16.46 18.49 -28.49
CA ASP A 848 -17.70 19.22 -28.75
C ASP A 848 -18.88 18.63 -27.96
N TYR A 849 -19.01 17.30 -27.94
CA TYR A 849 -20.00 16.61 -27.12
C TYR A 849 -19.89 17.02 -25.63
N TYR A 850 -18.69 17.03 -25.04
CA TYR A 850 -18.54 17.43 -23.64
C TYR A 850 -18.76 18.93 -23.43
N CYS A 851 -18.41 19.79 -24.39
CA CYS A 851 -18.74 21.20 -24.29
C CYS A 851 -20.27 21.40 -24.22
N LYS A 852 -21.02 20.73 -25.10
CA LYS A 852 -22.50 20.73 -25.06
C LYS A 852 -23.04 20.16 -23.76
N ALA A 853 -22.49 19.03 -23.29
CA ALA A 853 -22.92 18.37 -22.06
C ALA A 853 -22.69 19.23 -20.80
N PHE A 854 -21.65 20.07 -20.78
CA PHE A 854 -21.38 20.99 -19.68
C PHE A 854 -21.86 22.43 -19.94
N HIS A 855 -22.62 22.66 -21.01
CA HIS A 855 -23.10 23.98 -21.45
C HIS A 855 -21.98 25.04 -21.66
N LEU A 856 -20.81 24.59 -22.11
CA LEU A 856 -19.66 25.43 -22.40
C LEU A 856 -19.67 25.88 -23.85
N LYS A 857 -19.31 27.14 -24.11
CA LYS A 857 -19.38 27.81 -25.41
C LYS A 857 -18.08 28.46 -25.83
N SER A 858 -17.13 28.69 -24.92
CA SER A 858 -15.87 29.37 -25.27
C SER A 858 -14.85 28.49 -25.98
N GLU A 859 -13.99 29.11 -26.79
CA GLU A 859 -12.78 28.50 -27.37
C GLU A 859 -11.86 27.95 -26.28
N GLN A 860 -11.75 28.63 -25.13
CA GLN A 860 -11.04 28.15 -23.94
C GLN A 860 -11.57 26.79 -23.45
N ALA A 861 -12.89 26.68 -23.29
CA ALA A 861 -13.51 25.44 -22.86
C ALA A 861 -13.33 24.31 -23.87
N PHE A 862 -13.46 24.61 -25.17
CA PHE A 862 -13.26 23.64 -26.23
C PHE A 862 -11.83 23.09 -26.27
N CYS A 863 -10.82 23.97 -26.20
CA CYS A 863 -9.42 23.57 -26.15
C CYS A 863 -9.12 22.72 -24.91
N PHE A 864 -9.69 23.07 -23.75
CA PHE A 864 -9.58 22.27 -22.53
C PHE A 864 -10.21 20.88 -22.70
N MET A 865 -11.42 20.80 -23.27
CA MET A 865 -12.12 19.51 -23.41
C MET A 865 -11.44 18.60 -24.42
N PHE A 866 -10.90 19.16 -25.50
CA PHE A 866 -10.08 18.38 -26.41
C PHE A 866 -8.84 17.82 -25.72
N ASP A 867 -8.12 18.64 -24.97
CA ASP A 867 -6.96 18.17 -24.19
C ASP A 867 -7.37 17.09 -23.17
N ALA A 868 -8.53 17.23 -22.51
CA ALA A 868 -9.09 16.21 -21.61
C ALA A 868 -9.37 14.89 -22.34
N VAL A 869 -10.06 14.93 -23.48
CA VAL A 869 -10.37 13.75 -24.31
C VAL A 869 -9.11 13.09 -24.85
N ALA A 870 -8.14 13.85 -25.35
CA ALA A 870 -6.89 13.33 -25.90
C ALA A 870 -6.05 12.63 -24.82
N SER A 871 -5.91 13.25 -23.65
CA SER A 871 -5.07 12.69 -22.56
C SER A 871 -5.78 11.60 -21.74
N HIS A 872 -7.11 11.63 -21.61
CA HIS A 872 -7.85 10.72 -20.71
C HIS A 872 -8.83 9.77 -21.43
N GLY A 873 -8.94 9.86 -22.76
CA GLY A 873 -9.80 9.03 -23.60
C GLY A 873 -11.20 9.60 -23.85
N LYS A 874 -11.88 9.08 -24.89
CA LYS A 874 -13.22 9.52 -25.31
C LYS A 874 -14.27 9.36 -24.20
N GLY A 875 -14.17 8.32 -23.39
CA GLY A 875 -15.07 8.00 -22.26
C GLY A 875 -14.59 8.49 -20.89
N TRP A 876 -13.78 9.55 -20.80
CA TRP A 876 -13.08 9.91 -19.56
C TRP A 876 -13.98 10.14 -18.34
N THR A 877 -15.27 10.48 -18.51
CA THR A 877 -16.26 10.57 -17.42
C THR A 877 -16.86 9.22 -17.00
N LYS A 878 -17.07 8.32 -17.96
CA LYS A 878 -17.62 6.95 -17.79
C LYS A 878 -16.59 5.94 -17.28
N LYS A 879 -15.34 6.37 -17.12
CA LYS A 879 -14.29 5.53 -16.60
C LYS A 879 -14.62 5.02 -15.20
N LYS A 880 -14.71 3.70 -15.07
CA LYS A 880 -15.00 3.03 -13.80
C LYS A 880 -13.72 2.90 -12.97
N PHE A 881 -13.76 3.43 -11.75
CA PHE A 881 -12.75 3.24 -10.72
C PHE A 881 -13.41 2.41 -9.63
N ASP A 882 -13.01 1.14 -9.51
CA ASP A 882 -13.64 0.17 -8.62
C ASP A 882 -15.14 -0.01 -8.91
N GLY A 883 -15.49 -0.17 -10.19
CA GLY A 883 -16.87 -0.37 -10.66
C GLY A 883 -17.73 0.90 -10.76
N VAL A 884 -17.24 2.05 -10.28
CA VAL A 884 -18.01 3.31 -10.20
C VAL A 884 -17.44 4.37 -11.13
N GLU A 885 -18.29 5.13 -11.82
CA GLU A 885 -17.93 6.30 -12.65
C GLU A 885 -17.49 7.50 -11.79
N LYS A 886 -16.40 7.34 -11.04
CA LYS A 886 -15.94 8.28 -10.00
C LYS A 886 -15.76 9.70 -10.49
N ARG A 887 -15.26 9.89 -11.72
CA ARG A 887 -15.08 11.21 -12.32
C ARG A 887 -16.41 11.91 -12.55
N ARG A 888 -17.41 11.22 -13.11
CA ARG A 888 -18.75 11.76 -13.28
C ARG A 888 -19.33 12.23 -11.94
N LEU A 889 -19.29 11.37 -10.91
CA LEU A 889 -19.82 11.70 -9.59
C LEU A 889 -19.14 12.91 -8.94
N LEU A 890 -17.80 12.99 -9.02
CA LEU A 890 -17.05 14.12 -8.46
C LEU A 890 -17.34 15.42 -9.20
N ILE A 891 -17.55 15.36 -10.53
CA ILE A 891 -17.95 16.54 -11.32
C ILE A 891 -19.34 16.97 -10.92
N GLU A 892 -20.31 16.06 -10.80
CA GLU A 892 -21.67 16.37 -10.36
C GLU A 892 -21.68 17.04 -8.99
N GLN A 893 -20.89 16.53 -8.04
CA GLN A 893 -20.71 17.14 -6.72
C GLN A 893 -20.09 18.55 -6.80
N ALA A 894 -19.05 18.73 -7.62
CA ALA A 894 -18.43 20.02 -7.82
C ALA A 894 -19.39 21.02 -8.47
N MET A 895 -20.19 20.59 -9.45
CA MET A 895 -21.21 21.42 -10.10
C MET A 895 -22.30 21.83 -9.12
N ALA A 896 -22.76 20.92 -8.24
CA ALA A 896 -23.74 21.26 -7.21
C ALA A 896 -23.21 22.29 -6.20
N ALA A 897 -21.93 22.17 -5.80
CA ALA A 897 -21.29 23.15 -4.93
C ALA A 897 -21.15 24.53 -5.60
N LEU A 898 -20.78 24.56 -6.89
CA LEU A 898 -20.73 25.80 -7.66
C LEU A 898 -22.11 26.42 -7.87
N ALA A 899 -23.14 25.62 -8.13
CA ALA A 899 -24.52 26.08 -8.23
C ALA A 899 -25.01 26.72 -6.93
N THR A 900 -24.62 26.17 -5.77
CA THR A 900 -24.92 26.77 -4.46
C THR A 900 -24.27 28.14 -4.29
N ARG A 901 -23.06 28.32 -4.84
CA ARG A 901 -22.28 29.56 -4.71
C ARG A 901 -22.72 30.66 -5.67
N HIS A 902 -23.02 30.31 -6.92
CA HIS A 902 -23.28 31.26 -8.00
C HIS A 902 -24.76 31.37 -8.39
N GLY A 903 -25.59 30.41 -7.96
CA GLY A 903 -26.94 30.19 -8.49
C GLY A 903 -26.92 29.19 -9.65
N ALA A 904 -27.94 28.33 -9.72
CA ALA A 904 -28.10 27.39 -10.82
C ALA A 904 -28.22 28.16 -12.16
N GLY A 905 -27.40 27.80 -13.15
CA GLY A 905 -27.36 28.46 -14.47
C GLY A 905 -26.48 29.72 -14.56
N ALA A 906 -25.89 30.18 -13.45
CA ALA A 906 -25.02 31.37 -13.42
C ALA A 906 -23.55 31.05 -13.10
N ILE A 907 -23.15 29.78 -13.20
CA ILE A 907 -21.78 29.33 -12.91
C ILE A 907 -20.83 29.81 -14.02
N PRO A 908 -19.75 30.56 -13.71
CA PRO A 908 -18.76 30.95 -14.71
C PRO A 908 -18.07 29.73 -15.35
N GLU A 909 -17.88 29.73 -16.68
CA GLU A 909 -17.21 28.63 -17.39
C GLU A 909 -15.81 28.34 -16.81
N ALA A 910 -15.07 29.39 -16.42
CA ALA A 910 -13.77 29.26 -15.79
C ALA A 910 -13.80 28.38 -14.52
N ASP A 911 -14.84 28.53 -13.69
CA ASP A 911 -15.00 27.74 -12.47
C ASP A 911 -15.37 26.28 -12.77
N VAL A 912 -16.17 26.05 -13.83
CA VAL A 912 -16.47 24.70 -14.33
C VAL A 912 -15.18 24.00 -14.78
N LEU A 913 -14.36 24.69 -15.58
CA LEU A 913 -13.09 24.15 -16.09
C LEU A 913 -12.09 23.87 -14.95
N LEU A 914 -12.00 24.75 -13.96
CA LEU A 914 -11.14 24.54 -12.78
C LEU A 914 -11.60 23.35 -11.93
N ALA A 915 -12.92 23.18 -11.74
CA ALA A 915 -13.47 22.02 -11.05
C ALA A 915 -13.15 20.72 -11.80
N ILE A 916 -13.35 20.68 -13.12
CA ILE A 916 -13.01 19.51 -13.93
C ILE A 916 -11.50 19.25 -13.91
N ALA A 917 -10.66 20.29 -13.95
CA ALA A 917 -9.21 20.16 -13.84
C ALA A 917 -8.79 19.49 -12.54
N ASP A 918 -9.39 19.89 -11.41
CA ASP A 918 -9.11 19.33 -10.10
C ASP A 918 -9.63 17.88 -9.97
N VAL A 919 -10.78 17.55 -10.57
CA VAL A 919 -11.27 16.16 -10.64
C VAL A 919 -10.32 15.28 -11.48
N LEU A 920 -9.89 15.74 -12.66
CA LEU A 920 -8.95 15.00 -13.51
C LEU A 920 -7.62 14.76 -12.78
N ALA A 921 -7.10 15.77 -12.08
CA ALA A 921 -5.89 15.65 -11.28
C ALA A 921 -6.04 14.66 -10.12
N THR A 922 -7.10 14.78 -9.32
CA THR A 922 -7.34 13.94 -8.13
C THR A 922 -7.69 12.50 -8.46
N THR A 923 -8.17 12.23 -9.67
CA THR A 923 -8.46 10.88 -10.17
C THR A 923 -7.36 10.32 -11.08
N SER A 924 -6.23 11.01 -11.21
CA SER A 924 -5.02 10.50 -11.84
C SER A 924 -4.11 9.83 -10.81
N ALA A 925 -3.16 9.01 -11.27
CA ALA A 925 -2.16 8.42 -10.39
C ALA A 925 -1.40 9.51 -9.61
N HIS A 926 -1.11 9.28 -8.33
CA HIS A 926 -0.59 10.29 -7.41
C HIS A 926 0.66 11.01 -7.96
N ARG A 927 1.59 10.26 -8.57
CA ARG A 927 2.81 10.82 -9.19
C ARG A 927 2.55 11.83 -10.32
N TRP A 928 1.40 11.74 -10.98
CA TRP A 928 1.02 12.61 -12.09
C TRP A 928 0.03 13.69 -11.68
N ALA A 929 -0.58 13.60 -10.50
CA ALA A 929 -1.68 14.48 -10.08
C ALA A 929 -1.33 15.97 -10.19
N ASP A 930 -0.14 16.38 -9.73
CA ASP A 930 0.28 17.78 -9.78
C ASP A 930 0.62 18.24 -11.20
N GLN A 931 1.18 17.38 -12.04
CA GLN A 931 1.44 17.70 -13.44
C GLN A 931 0.13 17.86 -14.21
N VAL A 932 -0.82 16.93 -14.02
CA VAL A 932 -2.16 17.01 -14.59
C VAL A 932 -2.86 18.29 -14.10
N ARG A 933 -2.81 18.59 -12.80
CA ARG A 933 -3.40 19.81 -12.24
C ARG A 933 -2.84 21.06 -12.90
N ARG A 934 -1.51 21.19 -13.00
CA ARG A 934 -0.86 22.34 -13.63
C ARG A 934 -1.25 22.47 -15.11
N ARG A 935 -1.17 21.38 -15.89
CA ARG A 935 -1.55 21.37 -17.31
C ARG A 935 -3.01 21.76 -17.53
N LYS A 936 -3.92 21.16 -16.78
CA LYS A 936 -5.36 21.42 -16.94
C LYS A 936 -5.76 22.82 -16.47
N ARG A 937 -5.21 23.30 -15.36
CA ARG A 937 -5.50 24.65 -14.85
C ARG A 937 -4.91 25.75 -15.73
N TRP A 938 -3.83 25.49 -16.46
CA TRP A 938 -3.21 26.47 -17.37
C TRP A 938 -4.21 27.05 -18.38
N PHE A 939 -5.15 26.24 -18.90
CA PHE A 939 -6.17 26.72 -19.83
C PHE A 939 -6.94 27.93 -19.27
N VAL A 940 -7.15 27.98 -17.95
CA VAL A 940 -7.86 29.05 -17.26
C VAL A 940 -6.91 30.09 -16.68
N THR A 941 -5.83 29.65 -16.03
CA THR A 941 -4.95 30.55 -15.25
C THR A 941 -3.82 31.18 -16.07
N GLY A 942 -3.50 30.61 -17.24
CA GLY A 942 -2.32 30.97 -18.03
C GLY A 942 -0.98 30.57 -17.39
N GLN A 943 -0.99 29.92 -16.22
CA GLN A 943 0.23 29.59 -15.47
C GLN A 943 0.75 28.19 -15.81
N HIS A 944 1.90 28.11 -16.49
CA HIS A 944 2.61 26.87 -16.78
C HIS A 944 4.12 27.12 -16.92
N PRO A 945 5.01 26.18 -16.55
CA PRO A 945 6.46 26.34 -16.78
C PRO A 945 6.84 26.62 -18.23
N ARG A 946 6.08 26.06 -19.18
CA ARG A 946 6.21 26.32 -20.63
C ARG A 946 5.41 27.54 -21.12
N GLY A 947 5.10 28.48 -20.21
CA GLY A 947 4.23 29.62 -20.50
C GLY A 947 4.68 30.48 -21.68
N ARG A 948 6.00 30.61 -21.92
CA ARG A 948 6.55 31.33 -23.08
C ARG A 948 6.19 30.66 -24.41
N GLU A 949 6.26 29.34 -24.48
CA GLU A 949 5.94 28.56 -25.69
C GLU A 949 4.43 28.48 -25.93
N LEU A 950 3.65 28.48 -24.84
CA LEU A 950 2.19 28.40 -24.87
C LEU A 950 1.51 29.75 -25.12
N ALA A 951 2.19 30.87 -24.85
CA ALA A 951 1.63 32.22 -24.98
C ALA A 951 0.99 32.52 -26.36
N PRO A 952 1.58 32.13 -27.51
CA PRO A 952 0.97 32.35 -28.82
C PRO A 952 -0.35 31.60 -29.03
N TYR A 953 -0.58 30.54 -28.26
CA TYR A 953 -1.72 29.62 -28.40
C TYR A 953 -2.75 29.79 -27.30
N GLN A 954 -2.62 30.79 -26.42
CA GLN A 954 -3.53 30.95 -25.29
C GLN A 954 -4.99 31.05 -25.77
N PRO A 955 -5.88 30.15 -25.34
CA PRO A 955 -7.23 30.09 -25.87
C PRO A 955 -8.11 31.17 -25.24
N ARG A 956 -9.09 31.66 -26.00
CA ARG A 956 -9.84 32.88 -25.65
C ARG A 956 -11.13 32.55 -24.88
N PRO A 957 -11.33 33.05 -23.65
CA PRO A 957 -12.54 32.79 -22.87
C PRO A 957 -13.80 33.51 -23.38
N GLY A 958 -13.63 34.63 -24.09
CA GLY A 958 -14.75 35.45 -24.60
C GLY A 958 -15.14 35.19 -26.06
N VAL A 959 -14.52 34.20 -26.71
CA VAL A 959 -14.78 33.86 -28.12
C VAL A 959 -15.48 32.53 -28.18
N ALA A 960 -16.61 32.44 -28.89
CA ALA A 960 -17.31 31.18 -29.09
C ALA A 960 -16.46 30.20 -29.91
N TYR A 961 -16.43 28.93 -29.53
CA TYR A 961 -15.73 27.92 -30.33
C TYR A 961 -16.51 27.60 -31.60
N THR A 962 -15.80 27.11 -32.61
CA THR A 962 -16.34 26.65 -33.89
C THR A 962 -15.83 25.24 -34.18
N THR A 963 -16.65 24.39 -34.80
CA THR A 963 -16.27 23.03 -35.19
C THR A 963 -16.69 22.78 -36.63
N SER A 964 -16.01 21.86 -37.30
CA SER A 964 -16.39 21.46 -38.67
C SER A 964 -17.75 20.75 -38.73
N SER A 965 -18.28 20.30 -37.59
CA SER A 965 -19.60 19.64 -37.46
C SER A 965 -20.77 20.61 -37.22
N GLY A 966 -20.48 21.89 -36.94
CA GLY A 966 -21.49 22.92 -36.64
C GLY A 966 -21.38 24.16 -37.53
N ALA A 967 -20.64 24.08 -38.63
CA ALA A 967 -20.53 25.10 -39.67
C ALA A 967 -21.54 24.86 -40.80
#